data_AF-A0A399EKW0-F1
#
_entry.id   AF-A0A399EKW0-F1
#
_cell.length_a   1.000
_cell.length_b   1.000
_cell.length_c   1.000
_cell.angle_alpha   90.00
_cell.angle_beta   90.00
_cell.angle_gamma   90.00
#
_symmetry.space_group_name_H-M   'P 1'
#
loop_
_entity.id
_entity.type
_entity.pdbx_description
1 polymer ?
#
loop_
_entity_poly.entity_id
_entity_poly.type
_entity_poly.pdbx_seq_one_letter_code
_entity_poly.pdbx_strand_id
1 'polypeptide(L)'
;MGRQYDHGRSYDGHRHVSSYRPHREELSPEQQRALEQHREEYRQRQAAREAEQARRQAFREKHPQRWTYVCQTSIAGQPCTLTLRSLDGELEGRVSYPAQGYVTRLEGRLEEGSVTLTERNAQGRRLGELRLEARDLGRLLERGHLPARWRPAGGGRVEEVYLRLEREHLPLDGNLLTLPEVVAAPAPKARPSPSRPQGQPAGEGLERKAQRLAENLASAGGGRAAAAAELAAYPDAEREGVLRYLQEKAPKAFAEALRLGYSLLPVAGLQAQSAPPPARTWRETGRLKGNPPVRSETEPPNKNIVEDEREYKAMLASAQALLQEQRSRARRMLSPDAKQVLDYRYWFAQVYGHVTENEILFAQERTYYYPTYVLWCVLYFDKLYEDNLRAVAGKQEPHWREAFKTATAQKQMEGIPGQVGKIVFSLVASMLAHIRFDLPRAEAWVFERYRDAYGARLEDFRPDFFAMGGVFDNATRQMFADIERLLRLMGTSFDVELAKLFKQGGLSEHAMRDLLGASMNRERLATWHRAERMVAEGKAGEDPYRLQNERLVGDVTRKDHLSGTVGAIGVNRPGLEGITNSNAVDHVLGYLKAGNNAIGSLLLDGLDDLIGGLVGQASVSDEAIRSWDFYKRSTLLMEFQKGEIAQAALLGSPGSPGLAQDFMLRIVEASRQIGDLVLLIDSVDAYSLVRLFDGERRERLERLLAREYYPKLTLMNAANQIAKWMEAGTEEINKQSARIVYLYSAQSPEKKTRLDEVLTQRYNIQPKQFLR
;
A
#
# COMPACT_ATOMS: atom_id res chain seq x y z
N MET A 1 -21.02 67.57 -14.62
CA MET A 1 -21.33 67.97 -16.02
C MET A 1 -20.44 67.11 -16.92
N GLY A 2 -20.84 65.96 -17.45
CA GLY A 2 -22.03 65.69 -18.24
C GLY A 2 -21.61 65.57 -19.70
N ARG A 3 -21.21 64.37 -20.15
CA ARG A 3 -21.25 63.97 -21.57
C ARG A 3 -21.54 62.47 -21.68
N GLN A 4 -22.76 62.20 -22.11
CA GLN A 4 -23.22 60.93 -22.67
C GLN A 4 -22.40 60.59 -23.91
N TYR A 5 -22.04 59.32 -24.08
CA TYR A 5 -21.72 58.75 -25.38
C TYR A 5 -22.68 57.61 -25.67
N ASP A 6 -23.25 57.73 -26.86
CA ASP A 6 -24.36 57.01 -27.43
C ASP A 6 -23.98 55.56 -27.76
N HIS A 7 -24.87 54.63 -27.42
CA HIS A 7 -24.75 53.22 -27.77
C HIS A 7 -25.48 52.96 -29.09
N GLY A 8 -24.73 52.69 -30.15
CA GLY A 8 -25.33 52.25 -31.40
C GLY A 8 -24.31 51.71 -32.38
N ARG A 9 -24.01 50.41 -32.30
CA ARG A 9 -23.73 49.56 -33.47
C ARG A 9 -23.70 48.08 -33.08
N SER A 10 -24.70 47.38 -33.61
CA SER A 10 -24.75 45.94 -33.82
C SER A 10 -23.41 45.41 -34.37
N TYR A 11 -22.90 44.34 -33.76
CA TYR A 11 -21.80 43.54 -34.27
C TYR A 11 -22.31 42.11 -34.48
N ASP A 12 -22.59 41.78 -35.75
CA ASP A 12 -22.75 40.42 -36.24
C ASP A 12 -21.39 39.72 -36.20
N GLY A 13 -21.20 38.84 -35.22
CA GLY A 13 -20.01 38.01 -35.05
C GLY A 13 -20.06 36.75 -35.89
N HIS A 14 -19.80 36.86 -37.19
CA HIS A 14 -19.44 35.71 -38.02
C HIS A 14 -18.04 35.19 -37.66
N ARG A 15 -17.93 33.87 -37.59
CA ARG A 15 -16.72 33.05 -37.36
C ARG A 15 -15.53 33.53 -38.20
N HIS A 16 -14.47 33.98 -37.55
CA HIS A 16 -13.11 33.90 -38.09
C HIS A 16 -12.26 33.01 -37.17
N VAL A 17 -12.07 31.76 -37.58
CA VAL A 17 -11.00 30.89 -37.08
C VAL A 17 -9.70 31.46 -37.62
N SER A 18 -9.01 32.24 -36.79
CA SER A 18 -7.65 32.68 -37.06
C SER A 18 -6.72 31.46 -37.03
N SER A 19 -6.17 31.12 -38.18
CA SER A 19 -5.14 30.10 -38.33
C SER A 19 -3.86 30.58 -37.65
N TYR A 20 -3.70 30.26 -36.36
CA TYR A 20 -2.45 30.42 -35.64
C TYR A 20 -1.45 29.40 -36.23
N ARG A 21 -0.61 29.84 -37.17
CA ARG A 21 0.59 29.11 -37.55
C ARG A 21 1.61 29.37 -36.43
N PRO A 22 2.01 28.37 -35.63
CA PRO A 22 3.07 28.57 -34.68
C PRO A 22 4.32 29.01 -35.44
N HIS A 23 4.97 30.07 -34.96
CA HIS A 23 6.29 30.46 -35.42
C HIS A 23 7.19 29.23 -35.33
N ARG A 24 7.62 28.74 -36.49
CA ARG A 24 8.55 27.63 -36.61
C ARG A 24 9.90 28.21 -36.22
N GLU A 25 10.23 28.18 -34.94
CA GLU A 25 11.60 28.46 -34.50
C GLU A 25 12.51 27.51 -35.27
N GLU A 26 13.41 28.09 -36.05
CA GLU A 26 14.40 27.33 -36.80
C GLU A 26 15.28 26.62 -35.79
N LEU A 27 15.10 25.29 -35.67
CA LEU A 27 15.97 24.44 -34.87
C LEU A 27 17.42 24.74 -35.22
N SER A 28 18.28 24.88 -34.21
CA SER A 28 19.71 25.07 -34.44
C SER A 28 20.27 23.91 -35.29
N PRO A 29 21.36 24.12 -36.05
CA PRO A 29 21.99 23.06 -36.84
C PRO A 29 22.39 21.81 -36.03
N GLU A 30 22.60 21.93 -34.72
CA GLU A 30 22.82 20.78 -33.84
C GLU A 30 21.52 20.04 -33.51
N GLN A 31 20.43 20.76 -33.22
CA GLN A 31 19.11 20.14 -32.98
C GLN A 31 18.55 19.49 -34.25
N GLN A 32 18.80 20.06 -35.43
CA GLN A 32 18.46 19.41 -36.71
C GLN A 32 19.24 18.11 -36.91
N ARG A 33 20.56 18.12 -36.65
CA ARG A 33 21.39 16.91 -36.75
C ARG A 33 20.96 15.83 -35.75
N ALA A 34 20.65 16.20 -34.49
CA ALA A 34 20.15 15.26 -33.49
C ALA A 34 18.78 14.66 -33.88
N LEU A 35 17.89 15.48 -34.45
CA LEU A 35 16.58 15.02 -34.93
C LEU A 35 16.71 14.09 -36.14
N GLU A 36 17.63 14.38 -37.06
CA GLU A 36 17.93 13.53 -38.22
C GLU A 36 18.57 12.20 -37.79
N GLN A 37 19.50 12.23 -36.85
CA GLN A 37 20.11 11.02 -36.29
C GLN A 37 19.06 10.13 -35.61
N HIS A 38 18.16 10.72 -34.80
CA HIS A 38 17.06 9.97 -34.18
C HIS A 38 16.08 9.39 -35.23
N ARG A 39 15.79 10.12 -36.31
CA ARG A 39 14.96 9.62 -37.42
C ARG A 39 15.64 8.47 -38.16
N GLU A 40 16.96 8.51 -38.30
CA GLU A 40 17.74 7.44 -38.91
C GLU A 40 17.75 6.18 -38.04
N GLU A 41 17.99 6.31 -36.74
CA GLU A 41 17.90 5.19 -35.78
C GLU A 41 16.51 4.56 -35.77
N TYR A 42 15.46 5.38 -35.86
CA TYR A 42 14.08 4.89 -35.96
C TYR A 42 13.86 4.09 -37.25
N ARG A 43 14.32 4.60 -38.40
CA ARG A 43 14.24 3.90 -39.70
C ARG A 43 14.99 2.56 -39.68
N GLN A 44 16.18 2.52 -39.09
CA GLN A 44 16.97 1.30 -38.96
C GLN A 44 16.28 0.25 -38.08
N ARG A 45 15.68 0.66 -36.95
CA ARG A 45 14.91 -0.25 -36.09
C ARG A 45 13.66 -0.78 -36.78
N GLN A 46 12.99 0.04 -37.58
CA GLN A 46 11.81 -0.39 -38.34
C GLN A 46 12.20 -1.39 -39.43
N ALA A 47 13.26 -1.11 -40.21
CA ALA A 47 13.78 -2.02 -41.23
C ALA A 47 14.24 -3.36 -40.64
N ALA A 48 14.87 -3.37 -39.46
CA ALA A 48 15.27 -4.60 -38.77
C ALA A 48 14.05 -5.46 -38.36
N ARG A 49 12.96 -4.84 -37.92
CA ARG A 49 11.71 -5.54 -37.59
C ARG A 49 11.04 -6.12 -38.85
N GLU A 50 10.99 -5.35 -39.92
CA GLU A 50 10.43 -5.80 -41.21
C GLU A 50 11.25 -6.95 -41.80
N ALA A 51 12.58 -6.90 -41.71
CA ALA A 51 13.47 -7.98 -42.16
C ALA A 51 13.29 -9.27 -41.33
N GLU A 52 13.18 -9.16 -40.00
CA GLU A 52 12.90 -10.29 -39.11
C GLU A 52 11.52 -10.91 -39.40
N GLN A 53 10.51 -10.07 -39.66
CA GLN A 53 9.17 -10.52 -40.01
C GLN A 53 9.15 -11.22 -41.39
N ALA A 54 9.85 -10.69 -42.38
CA ALA A 54 10.03 -11.31 -43.69
C ALA A 54 10.79 -12.64 -43.59
N ARG A 55 11.83 -12.73 -42.74
CA ARG A 55 12.58 -13.97 -42.49
C ARG A 55 11.71 -15.05 -41.84
N ARG A 56 10.89 -14.67 -40.86
CA ARG A 56 9.90 -15.56 -40.23
C ARG A 56 8.84 -16.03 -41.23
N GLN A 57 8.43 -15.17 -42.15
CA GLN A 57 7.45 -15.50 -43.18
C GLN A 57 8.02 -16.45 -44.24
N ALA A 58 9.22 -16.18 -44.76
CA ALA A 58 9.91 -17.06 -45.69
C ALA A 58 10.22 -18.44 -45.07
N PHE A 59 10.52 -18.49 -43.77
CA PHE A 59 10.69 -19.75 -43.04
C PHE A 59 9.38 -20.57 -42.97
N ARG A 60 8.24 -19.90 -42.75
CA ARG A 60 6.91 -20.54 -42.73
C ARG A 60 6.51 -21.10 -44.09
N GLU A 61 6.83 -20.37 -45.16
CA GLU A 61 6.52 -20.79 -46.53
C GLU A 61 7.34 -22.01 -46.97
N LYS A 62 8.53 -22.22 -46.39
CA LYS A 62 9.45 -23.28 -46.79
C LYS A 62 9.20 -24.64 -46.09
N HIS A 63 8.47 -24.68 -44.99
CA HIS A 63 8.30 -25.90 -44.17
C HIS A 63 6.83 -26.20 -43.79
N PRO A 64 5.94 -26.57 -44.74
CA PRO A 64 4.54 -26.84 -44.48
C PRO A 64 4.31 -28.29 -43.97
N GLN A 65 4.39 -28.47 -42.65
CA GLN A 65 3.78 -29.53 -41.81
C GLN A 65 4.16 -31.01 -42.02
N ARG A 66 4.72 -31.63 -40.96
CA ARG A 66 4.29 -32.89 -40.29
C ARG A 66 5.28 -33.22 -39.15
N TRP A 67 4.81 -33.37 -37.91
CA TRP A 67 5.66 -33.63 -36.73
C TRP A 67 5.20 -34.87 -35.95
N THR A 68 6.12 -35.58 -35.29
CA THR A 68 5.79 -36.67 -34.35
C THR A 68 6.61 -36.54 -33.07
N TYR A 69 5.96 -36.75 -31.92
CA TYR A 69 6.59 -36.60 -30.60
C TYR A 69 7.09 -37.95 -30.09
N VAL A 70 8.36 -38.02 -29.65
CA VAL A 70 8.91 -39.20 -28.97
C VAL A 70 9.51 -38.78 -27.63
N CYS A 71 8.92 -39.24 -26.53
CA CYS A 71 9.43 -39.03 -25.18
C CYS A 71 10.17 -40.29 -24.72
N GLN A 72 11.49 -40.20 -24.51
CA GLN A 72 12.28 -41.24 -23.85
C GLN A 72 12.71 -40.75 -22.47
N THR A 73 12.39 -41.52 -21.43
CA THR A 73 12.76 -41.19 -20.04
C THR A 73 13.91 -42.09 -19.59
N SER A 74 14.91 -41.51 -18.91
CA SER A 74 16.01 -42.25 -18.28
C SER A 74 16.05 -41.97 -16.76
N ILE A 75 16.85 -42.79 -16.07
CA ILE A 75 16.78 -43.14 -14.63
C ILE A 75 17.19 -41.98 -13.69
N ALA A 76 16.78 -42.11 -12.42
CA ALA A 76 16.88 -41.17 -11.31
C ALA A 76 18.16 -40.32 -11.21
N GLY A 77 17.97 -39.03 -10.95
CA GLY A 77 19.02 -38.08 -10.56
C GLY A 77 19.60 -37.23 -11.68
N GLN A 78 19.13 -37.35 -12.92
CA GLN A 78 19.58 -36.53 -14.05
C GLN A 78 18.44 -35.74 -14.73
N PRO A 79 18.76 -34.63 -15.43
CA PRO A 79 17.77 -33.80 -16.12
C PRO A 79 16.91 -34.60 -17.09
N CYS A 80 15.59 -34.40 -17.08
CA CYS A 80 14.74 -34.92 -18.14
C CYS A 80 15.00 -34.13 -19.42
N THR A 81 15.36 -34.83 -20.50
CA THR A 81 15.55 -34.22 -21.81
C THR A 81 14.33 -34.49 -22.68
N LEU A 82 13.66 -33.43 -23.13
CA LEU A 82 12.70 -33.53 -24.22
C LEU A 82 13.47 -33.39 -25.55
N THR A 83 13.26 -34.32 -26.48
CA THR A 83 13.93 -34.32 -27.78
C THR A 83 12.89 -34.23 -28.88
N LEU A 84 12.96 -33.18 -29.70
CA LEU A 84 12.13 -33.02 -30.88
C LEU A 84 12.86 -33.59 -32.09
N ARG A 85 12.17 -34.44 -32.84
CA ARG A 85 12.65 -34.95 -34.13
C ARG A 85 11.59 -34.70 -35.20
N SER A 86 12.04 -34.31 -36.38
CA SER A 86 11.21 -34.33 -37.57
C SER A 86 10.89 -35.78 -37.95
N LEU A 87 9.87 -35.98 -38.78
CA LEU A 87 9.50 -37.32 -39.29
C LEU A 87 10.62 -37.99 -40.09
N ASP A 88 11.57 -37.21 -40.56
CA ASP A 88 12.70 -37.64 -41.39
C ASP A 88 13.92 -38.03 -40.54
N GLY A 89 13.81 -37.92 -39.21
CA GLY A 89 14.80 -38.41 -38.25
C GLY A 89 15.87 -37.41 -37.83
N GLU A 90 15.86 -36.18 -38.36
CA GLU A 90 16.81 -35.15 -37.96
C GLU A 90 16.44 -34.51 -36.61
N LEU A 91 17.48 -34.28 -35.79
CA LEU A 91 17.39 -33.83 -34.41
C LEU A 91 17.46 -32.30 -34.36
N GLU A 92 16.33 -31.63 -34.19
CA GLU A 92 16.29 -30.16 -34.26
C GLU A 92 16.37 -29.45 -32.91
N GLY A 93 16.11 -30.13 -31.79
CA GLY A 93 16.13 -29.45 -30.50
C GLY A 93 16.18 -30.37 -29.29
N ARG A 94 17.06 -30.02 -28.34
CA ARG A 94 17.25 -30.72 -27.08
C ARG A 94 17.10 -29.74 -25.92
N VAL A 95 16.07 -29.93 -25.10
CA VAL A 95 15.84 -29.08 -23.91
C VAL A 95 15.92 -29.95 -22.67
N SER A 96 16.76 -29.55 -21.71
CA SER A 96 16.96 -30.25 -20.44
C SER A 96 16.44 -29.41 -19.28
N TYR A 97 15.62 -30.02 -18.42
CA TYR A 97 15.04 -29.35 -17.25
C TYR A 97 15.73 -29.78 -15.96
N PRO A 98 16.08 -28.86 -15.04
CA PRO A 98 16.66 -29.21 -13.75
C PRO A 98 15.58 -29.84 -12.85
N ALA A 99 15.91 -30.95 -12.20
CA ALA A 99 15.01 -31.67 -11.32
C ALA A 99 14.92 -30.98 -9.94
N GLN A 100 13.97 -30.05 -9.77
CA GLN A 100 13.52 -29.64 -8.44
C GLN A 100 12.16 -30.28 -8.13
N GLY A 101 12.23 -31.44 -7.48
CA GLY A 101 11.35 -31.72 -6.35
C GLY A 101 9.86 -31.99 -6.58
N TYR A 102 9.43 -32.59 -7.69
CA TYR A 102 8.35 -33.60 -7.71
C TYR A 102 8.60 -34.52 -8.89
N VAL A 103 8.95 -35.78 -8.63
CA VAL A 103 9.14 -36.78 -9.69
C VAL A 103 7.78 -37.38 -10.01
N THR A 104 7.14 -36.87 -11.06
CA THR A 104 6.06 -37.56 -11.72
C THR A 104 6.45 -37.95 -13.14
N ARG A 105 6.34 -39.24 -13.44
CA ARG A 105 6.53 -39.78 -14.78
C ARG A 105 5.17 -39.75 -15.47
N LEU A 106 5.09 -39.04 -16.59
CA LEU A 106 3.91 -39.03 -17.45
C LEU A 106 4.09 -40.05 -18.56
N GLU A 107 3.21 -41.04 -18.61
CA GLU A 107 3.18 -42.07 -19.66
C GLU A 107 1.99 -41.78 -20.58
N GLY A 108 2.29 -41.47 -21.85
CA GLY A 108 1.28 -41.20 -22.86
C GLY A 108 0.94 -42.42 -23.68
N ARG A 109 -0.35 -42.72 -23.82
CA ARG A 109 -0.89 -43.68 -24.79
C ARG A 109 -1.78 -42.94 -25.78
N LEU A 110 -1.44 -43.03 -27.06
CA LEU A 110 -2.27 -42.54 -28.15
C LEU A 110 -3.33 -43.60 -28.46
N GLU A 111 -4.58 -43.20 -28.42
CA GLU A 111 -5.73 -43.98 -28.86
C GLU A 111 -6.36 -43.25 -30.05
N GLU A 112 -7.09 -43.97 -30.90
CA GLU A 112 -7.71 -43.37 -32.08
C GLU A 112 -8.70 -42.27 -31.63
N GLY A 113 -8.35 -41.01 -31.87
CA GLY A 113 -9.13 -39.85 -31.45
C GLY A 113 -8.91 -39.37 -30.01
N SER A 114 -7.94 -39.88 -29.24
CA SER A 114 -7.61 -39.32 -27.92
C SER A 114 -6.17 -39.62 -27.45
N VAL A 115 -5.63 -38.79 -26.56
CA VAL A 115 -4.37 -39.01 -25.86
C VAL A 115 -4.68 -39.18 -24.37
N THR A 116 -4.23 -40.30 -23.80
CA THR A 116 -4.33 -40.53 -22.36
C THR A 116 -2.94 -40.41 -21.74
N LEU A 117 -2.76 -39.44 -20.83
CA LEU A 117 -1.55 -39.22 -20.06
C LEU A 117 -1.75 -39.75 -18.64
N THR A 118 -0.97 -40.74 -18.25
CA THR A 118 -1.01 -41.32 -16.91
C THR A 118 0.13 -40.77 -16.07
N GLU A 119 -0.20 -40.15 -14.95
CA GLU A 119 0.77 -39.65 -14.00
C GLU A 119 1.14 -40.74 -12.98
N ARG A 120 2.43 -41.02 -12.84
CA ARG A 120 2.96 -41.97 -11.85
C ARG A 120 4.00 -41.30 -10.96
N ASN A 121 4.02 -41.65 -9.67
CA ASN A 121 5.08 -41.21 -8.77
C ASN A 121 6.39 -41.99 -8.99
N ALA A 122 7.44 -41.64 -8.24
CA ALA A 122 8.75 -42.28 -8.29
C ALA A 122 8.74 -43.81 -8.05
N GLN A 123 7.71 -44.35 -7.38
CA GLN A 123 7.53 -45.78 -7.14
C GLN A 123 6.67 -46.48 -8.23
N GLY A 124 6.35 -45.77 -9.32
CA GLY A 124 5.51 -46.29 -10.42
C GLY A 124 4.02 -46.34 -10.09
N ARG A 125 3.59 -45.86 -8.92
CA ARG A 125 2.18 -45.85 -8.51
C ARG A 125 1.46 -44.74 -9.26
N ARG A 126 0.37 -45.10 -9.94
CA ARG A 126 -0.51 -44.15 -10.66
C ARG A 126 -1.13 -43.17 -9.67
N LEU A 127 -0.93 -41.87 -9.90
CA LEU A 127 -1.49 -40.76 -9.14
C LEU A 127 -2.78 -40.25 -9.78
N GLY A 128 -2.81 -40.20 -11.10
CA GLY A 128 -3.97 -39.75 -11.86
C GLY A 128 -3.85 -40.08 -13.33
N GLU A 129 -4.92 -39.82 -14.07
CA GLU A 129 -4.96 -39.94 -15.51
C GLU A 129 -5.71 -38.75 -16.11
N LEU A 130 -5.15 -38.25 -17.19
CA LEU A 130 -5.63 -37.12 -17.94
C LEU A 130 -5.93 -37.60 -19.35
N ARG A 131 -7.20 -37.54 -19.75
CA ARG A 131 -7.63 -37.92 -21.09
C ARG A 131 -7.97 -36.67 -21.89
N LEU A 132 -7.36 -36.55 -23.07
CA LEU A 132 -7.55 -35.46 -24.01
C LEU A 132 -8.16 -36.03 -25.29
N GLU A 133 -9.38 -35.65 -25.61
CA GLU A 133 -10.00 -36.05 -26.88
C GLU A 133 -9.42 -35.22 -28.04
N ALA A 134 -9.36 -35.76 -29.25
CA ALA A 134 -8.78 -35.11 -30.43
C ALA A 134 -9.53 -33.81 -30.79
N ARG A 135 -10.85 -33.79 -30.59
CA ARG A 135 -11.67 -32.58 -30.73
C ARG A 135 -11.30 -31.48 -29.72
N ASP A 136 -10.85 -31.90 -28.54
CA ASP A 136 -10.49 -31.00 -27.45
C ASP A 136 -9.09 -30.46 -27.72
N LEU A 137 -8.14 -31.27 -28.18
CA LEU A 137 -6.84 -30.80 -28.69
C LEU A 137 -6.97 -29.70 -29.75
N GLY A 138 -7.98 -29.75 -30.63
CA GLY A 138 -8.32 -28.66 -31.55
C GLY A 138 -8.76 -27.36 -30.84
N ARG A 139 -9.59 -27.46 -29.79
CA ARG A 139 -10.01 -26.32 -28.95
C ARG A 139 -8.88 -25.75 -28.08
N LEU A 140 -7.95 -26.61 -27.66
CA LEU A 140 -6.73 -26.26 -26.90
C LEU A 140 -5.88 -25.26 -27.70
N LEU A 141 -5.79 -25.48 -29.01
CA LEU A 141 -5.07 -24.61 -29.96
C LEU A 141 -5.81 -23.28 -30.21
N GLU A 142 -7.14 -23.28 -30.25
CA GLU A 142 -7.94 -22.07 -30.51
C GLU A 142 -7.98 -21.08 -29.31
N ARG A 143 -8.13 -21.59 -28.08
CA ARG A 143 -8.49 -20.76 -26.90
C ARG A 143 -7.35 -20.56 -25.90
N GLY A 144 -6.20 -21.20 -26.09
CA GLY A 144 -5.05 -21.14 -25.18
C GLY A 144 -5.26 -21.82 -23.83
N HIS A 145 -6.45 -22.40 -23.62
CA HIS A 145 -6.84 -23.15 -22.43
C HIS A 145 -7.73 -24.33 -22.83
N LEU A 146 -7.50 -25.51 -22.25
CA LEU A 146 -8.42 -26.64 -22.38
C LEU A 146 -9.01 -27.06 -21.03
N PRO A 147 -10.35 -27.21 -20.93
CA PRO A 147 -10.93 -28.02 -19.87
C PRO A 147 -10.56 -29.48 -20.10
N ALA A 148 -9.66 -30.00 -19.28
CA ALA A 148 -9.32 -31.40 -19.24
C ALA A 148 -9.92 -32.03 -17.99
N ARG A 149 -10.31 -33.30 -18.09
CA ARG A 149 -10.86 -34.04 -16.96
C ARG A 149 -9.76 -34.86 -16.34
N TRP A 150 -9.31 -34.44 -15.17
CA TRP A 150 -8.34 -35.21 -14.41
C TRP A 150 -9.06 -36.16 -13.47
N ARG A 151 -8.63 -37.42 -13.50
CA ARG A 151 -9.19 -38.46 -12.65
C ARG A 151 -8.11 -38.97 -11.70
N PRO A 152 -8.22 -38.68 -10.39
CA PRO A 152 -7.30 -39.23 -9.41
C PRO A 152 -7.44 -40.75 -9.32
N ALA A 153 -6.32 -41.44 -9.10
CA ALA A 153 -6.28 -42.90 -9.03
C ALA A 153 -7.11 -43.49 -7.87
N GLY A 154 -7.49 -42.67 -6.88
CA GLY A 154 -8.34 -43.04 -5.74
C GLY A 154 -9.85 -42.97 -5.99
N GLY A 155 -10.32 -42.70 -7.23
CA GLY A 155 -11.75 -42.67 -7.55
C GLY A 155 -12.49 -41.41 -7.08
N GLY A 156 -11.76 -40.35 -6.74
CA GLY A 156 -12.32 -39.04 -6.39
C GLY A 156 -13.07 -38.37 -7.55
N ARG A 157 -13.78 -37.28 -7.23
CA ARG A 157 -14.57 -36.51 -8.19
C ARG A 157 -13.67 -36.10 -9.37
N VAL A 158 -14.20 -36.23 -10.59
CA VAL A 158 -13.52 -35.74 -11.79
C VAL A 158 -13.49 -34.22 -11.69
N GLU A 159 -12.29 -33.66 -11.61
CA GLU A 159 -12.09 -32.22 -11.55
C GLU A 159 -11.84 -31.70 -12.97
N GLU A 160 -12.46 -30.56 -13.29
CA GLU A 160 -12.11 -29.81 -14.50
C GLU A 160 -10.82 -29.04 -14.21
N VAL A 161 -9.78 -29.33 -14.98
CA VAL A 161 -8.48 -28.68 -14.88
C VAL A 161 -8.22 -27.94 -16.17
N TYR A 162 -7.71 -26.71 -16.08
CA TYR A 162 -7.42 -25.89 -17.26
C TYR A 162 -5.94 -26.00 -17.61
N LEU A 163 -5.64 -26.58 -18.77
CA LEU A 163 -4.27 -26.61 -19.30
C LEU A 163 -4.02 -25.34 -20.11
N ARG A 164 -3.09 -24.49 -19.68
CA ARG A 164 -2.65 -23.28 -20.41
C ARG A 164 -1.37 -23.58 -21.19
N LEU A 165 -1.37 -23.30 -22.49
CA LEU A 165 -0.14 -23.26 -23.28
C LEU A 165 0.28 -21.80 -23.51
N GLU A 166 1.54 -21.49 -23.25
CA GLU A 166 2.12 -20.20 -23.60
C GLU A 166 2.41 -20.17 -25.11
N ARG A 167 2.01 -19.06 -25.74
CA ARG A 167 1.57 -19.02 -27.13
C ARG A 167 2.69 -18.44 -28.01
N GLU A 168 3.57 -19.27 -28.56
CA GLU A 168 4.36 -18.90 -29.73
C GLU A 168 4.27 -19.98 -30.82
N HIS A 169 3.62 -19.57 -31.93
CA HIS A 169 3.51 -20.23 -33.25
C HIS A 169 2.56 -21.43 -33.38
N LEU A 170 1.46 -21.27 -34.15
CA LEU A 170 1.10 -22.08 -35.34
C LEU A 170 -0.27 -21.66 -35.95
N PRO A 171 -0.50 -21.92 -37.25
CA PRO A 171 -1.69 -21.51 -38.02
C PRO A 171 -2.78 -22.61 -38.13
N LEU A 172 -3.97 -22.19 -38.55
CA LEU A 172 -5.22 -22.95 -38.72
C LEU A 172 -5.38 -23.48 -40.16
N ASP A 173 -5.92 -24.69 -40.32
CA ASP A 173 -7.06 -25.03 -41.22
C ASP A 173 -7.31 -26.56 -41.27
N GLY A 174 -8.59 -26.98 -41.36
CA GLY A 174 -9.06 -28.36 -41.14
C GLY A 174 -9.64 -29.09 -42.35
N ASN A 175 -9.94 -30.38 -42.20
CA ASN A 175 -11.16 -31.06 -42.70
C ASN A 175 -11.28 -32.53 -42.26
N LEU A 176 -12.53 -33.01 -42.34
CA LEU A 176 -13.22 -34.17 -41.71
C LEU A 176 -12.79 -35.59 -42.13
N LEU A 177 -13.18 -36.60 -41.33
CA LEU A 177 -13.86 -37.86 -41.75
C LEU A 177 -14.50 -38.61 -40.54
N THR A 178 -15.55 -39.39 -40.80
CA THR A 178 -16.64 -39.80 -39.88
C THR A 178 -16.77 -41.33 -39.62
N LEU A 179 -17.57 -41.67 -38.57
CA LEU A 179 -18.34 -42.91 -38.25
C LEU A 179 -17.67 -44.01 -37.38
N PRO A 180 -18.41 -44.91 -36.66
CA PRO A 180 -19.72 -44.80 -35.99
C PRO A 180 -19.80 -45.44 -34.56
N GLU A 181 -20.81 -44.97 -33.80
CA GLU A 181 -21.67 -45.60 -32.77
C GLU A 181 -21.32 -46.92 -32.05
N VAL A 182 -21.35 -46.91 -30.69
CA VAL A 182 -21.69 -48.10 -29.86
C VAL A 182 -22.58 -47.71 -28.66
N VAL A 183 -23.63 -48.51 -28.50
CA VAL A 183 -24.81 -48.42 -27.62
C VAL A 183 -24.47 -48.68 -26.14
N ALA A 184 -25.11 -47.91 -25.25
CA ALA A 184 -25.01 -48.02 -23.79
C ALA A 184 -25.98 -49.05 -23.20
N ALA A 185 -25.57 -49.72 -22.12
CA ALA A 185 -26.45 -50.48 -21.23
C ALA A 185 -26.58 -49.77 -19.85
N PRO A 186 -27.76 -49.80 -19.20
CA PRO A 186 -28.06 -48.96 -18.04
C PRO A 186 -27.64 -49.56 -16.69
N ALA A 187 -27.31 -48.68 -15.74
CA ALA A 187 -26.99 -49.02 -14.35
C ALA A 187 -28.26 -49.25 -13.48
N PRO A 188 -28.19 -50.10 -12.44
CA PRO A 188 -29.33 -50.34 -11.55
C PRO A 188 -29.43 -49.31 -10.41
N LYS A 189 -30.68 -49.04 -10.02
CA LYS A 189 -31.13 -48.07 -8.98
C LYS A 189 -30.78 -48.52 -7.55
N ALA A 190 -30.36 -47.56 -6.73
CA ALA A 190 -30.16 -47.72 -5.29
C ALA A 190 -31.48 -47.66 -4.49
N ARG A 191 -31.57 -48.46 -3.42
CA ARG A 191 -32.66 -48.47 -2.42
C ARG A 191 -32.43 -47.43 -1.30
N PRO A 192 -33.50 -46.90 -0.69
CA PRO A 192 -33.41 -45.92 0.40
C PRO A 192 -33.17 -46.60 1.77
N SER A 193 -32.41 -45.92 2.63
CA SER A 193 -32.17 -46.33 4.02
C SER A 193 -33.26 -45.81 4.97
N PRO A 194 -33.55 -46.52 6.08
CA PRO A 194 -34.66 -46.18 6.98
C PRO A 194 -34.25 -45.18 8.07
N SER A 195 -35.25 -44.41 8.51
CA SER A 195 -35.22 -43.42 9.58
C SER A 195 -35.07 -44.04 10.97
N ARG A 196 -34.30 -43.36 11.85
CA ARG A 196 -34.05 -43.75 13.25
C ARG A 196 -34.82 -42.82 14.21
N PRO A 197 -35.34 -43.32 15.35
CA PRO A 197 -36.25 -42.55 16.21
C PRO A 197 -35.51 -41.68 17.25
N GLN A 198 -36.13 -40.54 17.58
CA GLN A 198 -35.68 -39.59 18.60
C GLN A 198 -36.11 -40.03 20.01
N GLY A 199 -35.12 -40.28 20.86
CA GLY A 199 -35.26 -40.21 22.32
C GLY A 199 -34.05 -39.44 22.85
N GLN A 200 -34.28 -38.38 23.65
CA GLN A 200 -33.20 -37.59 24.26
C GLN A 200 -32.46 -38.45 25.29
N PRO A 201 -31.16 -38.74 25.11
CA PRO A 201 -30.38 -39.42 26.13
C PRO A 201 -29.83 -38.43 27.15
N ALA A 202 -29.59 -38.93 28.37
CA ALA A 202 -28.84 -38.25 29.42
C ALA A 202 -27.52 -37.65 28.88
N GLY A 203 -27.16 -36.47 29.38
CA GLY A 203 -26.10 -35.60 28.88
C GLY A 203 -24.90 -36.35 28.30
N GLU A 204 -24.74 -36.24 26.98
CA GLU A 204 -23.62 -36.85 26.28
C GLU A 204 -22.29 -36.25 26.75
N GLY A 205 -21.37 -37.11 27.18
CA GLY A 205 -20.05 -36.71 27.67
C GLY A 205 -19.20 -36.03 26.59
N LEU A 206 -18.30 -35.14 27.03
CA LEU A 206 -17.46 -34.30 26.17
C LEU A 206 -16.65 -35.10 25.13
N GLU A 207 -16.14 -36.27 25.52
CA GLU A 207 -15.42 -37.19 24.63
C GLU A 207 -16.28 -37.65 23.45
N ARG A 208 -17.54 -38.05 23.68
CA ARG A 208 -18.44 -38.49 22.61
C ARG A 208 -18.80 -37.35 21.67
N LYS A 209 -19.00 -36.14 22.21
CA LYS A 209 -19.22 -34.92 21.43
C LYS A 209 -18.03 -34.60 20.53
N ALA A 210 -16.82 -34.69 21.06
CA ALA A 210 -15.61 -34.48 20.28
C ALA A 210 -15.39 -35.57 19.23
N GLN A 211 -15.69 -36.83 19.56
CA GLN A 211 -15.58 -37.94 18.61
C GLN A 211 -16.58 -37.82 17.47
N ARG A 212 -17.85 -37.49 17.75
CA ARG A 212 -18.86 -37.20 16.72
C ARG A 212 -18.46 -36.02 15.85
N LEU A 213 -17.94 -34.95 16.45
CA LEU A 213 -17.46 -33.80 15.71
C LEU A 213 -16.29 -34.17 14.79
N ALA A 214 -15.36 -35.01 15.26
CA ALA A 214 -14.27 -35.52 14.43
C ALA A 214 -14.77 -36.36 13.25
N GLU A 215 -15.76 -37.21 13.47
CA GLU A 215 -16.42 -38.01 12.42
C GLU A 215 -17.11 -37.12 11.38
N ASN A 216 -17.85 -36.11 11.83
CA ASN A 216 -18.51 -35.14 10.96
C ASN A 216 -17.49 -34.36 10.11
N LEU A 217 -16.37 -33.94 10.70
CA LEU A 217 -15.27 -33.25 10.01
C LEU A 217 -14.49 -34.16 9.05
N ALA A 218 -14.43 -35.46 9.32
CA ALA A 218 -13.75 -36.44 8.47
C ALA A 218 -14.62 -36.96 7.31
N SER A 219 -15.95 -36.85 7.40
CA SER A 219 -16.88 -37.35 6.39
C SER A 219 -16.88 -36.52 5.09
N ALA A 220 -16.93 -37.20 3.93
CA ALA A 220 -17.05 -36.56 2.63
C ALA A 220 -18.51 -36.18 2.34
N GLY A 221 -18.75 -34.88 2.07
CA GLY A 221 -20.08 -34.32 1.80
C GLY A 221 -20.92 -34.10 3.07
N GLY A 222 -21.66 -32.98 3.15
CA GLY A 222 -22.61 -32.64 4.24
C GLY A 222 -22.04 -32.44 5.65
N GLY A 223 -21.07 -33.26 6.07
CA GLY A 223 -20.56 -33.32 7.44
C GLY A 223 -19.85 -32.07 7.93
N ARG A 224 -19.18 -31.31 7.05
CA ARG A 224 -18.59 -30.01 7.43
C ARG A 224 -19.65 -28.98 7.86
N ALA A 225 -20.79 -28.94 7.18
CA ALA A 225 -21.88 -28.03 7.53
C ALA A 225 -22.55 -28.48 8.85
N ALA A 226 -22.70 -29.79 9.04
CA ALA A 226 -23.20 -30.34 10.31
C ALA A 226 -22.23 -30.05 11.47
N ALA A 227 -20.92 -30.25 11.28
CA ALA A 227 -19.87 -29.92 12.25
C ALA A 227 -19.85 -28.44 12.61
N ALA A 228 -20.03 -27.55 11.61
CA ALA A 228 -20.11 -26.12 11.85
C ALA A 228 -21.36 -25.73 12.65
N ALA A 229 -22.53 -26.30 12.33
CA ALA A 229 -23.77 -26.08 13.06
C ALA A 229 -23.69 -26.64 14.50
N GLU A 230 -23.06 -27.79 14.66
CA GLU A 230 -22.84 -28.45 15.96
C GLU A 230 -21.91 -27.61 16.85
N LEU A 231 -20.77 -27.15 16.34
CA LEU A 231 -19.85 -26.26 17.07
C LEU A 231 -20.51 -24.92 17.44
N ALA A 232 -21.34 -24.35 16.56
CA ALA A 232 -22.09 -23.13 16.84
C ALA A 232 -23.11 -23.31 17.97
N ALA A 233 -23.68 -24.51 18.12
CA ALA A 233 -24.68 -24.82 19.14
C ALA A 233 -24.07 -25.06 20.53
N TYR A 234 -22.76 -25.34 20.64
CA TYR A 234 -22.11 -25.53 21.94
C TYR A 234 -21.93 -24.21 22.70
N PRO A 235 -22.21 -24.18 24.03
CA PRO A 235 -21.77 -23.10 24.91
C PRO A 235 -20.25 -22.95 24.87
N ASP A 236 -19.72 -21.75 25.10
CA ASP A 236 -18.30 -21.44 24.90
C ASP A 236 -17.35 -22.36 25.70
N ALA A 237 -17.67 -22.66 26.97
CA ALA A 237 -16.86 -23.55 27.80
C ALA A 237 -16.85 -25.00 27.27
N GLU A 238 -17.97 -25.45 26.71
CA GLU A 238 -18.11 -26.80 26.15
C GLU A 238 -17.42 -26.90 24.78
N ARG A 239 -17.59 -25.87 23.94
CA ARG A 239 -16.91 -25.72 22.66
C ARG A 239 -15.40 -25.74 22.86
N GLU A 240 -14.89 -25.02 23.86
CA GLU A 240 -13.48 -25.01 24.21
C GLU A 240 -13.00 -26.40 24.65
N GLY A 241 -13.74 -27.09 25.53
CA GLY A 241 -13.39 -28.44 25.95
C GLY A 241 -13.36 -29.44 24.79
N VAL A 242 -14.34 -29.38 23.89
CA VAL A 242 -14.38 -30.20 22.67
C VAL A 242 -13.19 -29.90 21.76
N LEU A 243 -12.84 -28.63 21.55
CA LEU A 243 -11.69 -28.25 20.73
C LEU A 243 -10.36 -28.70 21.36
N ARG A 244 -10.21 -28.66 22.69
CA ARG A 244 -9.00 -29.16 23.38
C ARG A 244 -8.89 -30.67 23.25
N TYR A 245 -10.01 -31.38 23.39
CA TYR A 245 -10.04 -32.82 23.19
C TYR A 245 -9.63 -33.19 21.75
N LEU A 246 -10.15 -32.47 20.75
CA LEU A 246 -9.73 -32.65 19.36
C LEU A 246 -8.25 -32.34 19.15
N GLN A 247 -7.73 -31.29 19.76
CA GLN A 247 -6.30 -30.96 19.68
C GLN A 247 -5.42 -32.11 20.19
N GLU A 248 -5.81 -32.72 21.31
CA GLU A 248 -5.05 -33.80 21.94
C GLU A 248 -5.22 -35.15 21.23
N LYS A 249 -6.46 -35.53 20.88
CA LYS A 249 -6.81 -36.88 20.43
C LYS A 249 -7.08 -37.02 18.94
N ALA A 250 -7.39 -35.92 18.24
CA ALA A 250 -7.77 -35.92 16.83
C ALA A 250 -7.25 -34.66 16.06
N PRO A 251 -5.92 -34.46 15.96
CA PRO A 251 -5.32 -33.20 15.48
C PRO A 251 -5.72 -32.81 14.05
N LYS A 252 -6.06 -33.79 13.20
CA LYS A 252 -6.58 -33.52 11.85
C LYS A 252 -7.98 -32.90 11.88
N ALA A 253 -8.86 -33.39 12.76
CA ALA A 253 -10.19 -32.80 12.96
C ALA A 253 -10.07 -31.42 13.63
N PHE A 254 -9.13 -31.26 14.57
CA PHE A 254 -8.84 -29.96 15.15
C PHE A 254 -8.42 -28.90 14.10
N ALA A 255 -7.50 -29.27 13.21
CA ALA A 255 -7.10 -28.39 12.10
C ALA A 255 -8.28 -28.01 11.19
N GLU A 256 -9.21 -28.93 10.97
CA GLU A 256 -10.41 -28.66 10.16
C GLU A 256 -11.42 -27.76 10.89
N ALA A 257 -11.59 -27.93 12.21
CA ALA A 257 -12.38 -27.01 13.03
C ALA A 257 -11.82 -25.58 13.01
N LEU A 258 -10.49 -25.43 13.01
CA LEU A 258 -9.82 -24.13 12.85
C LEU A 258 -10.09 -23.51 11.47
N ARG A 259 -10.09 -24.30 10.40
CA ARG A 259 -10.44 -23.83 9.04
C ARG A 259 -11.89 -23.36 8.93
N LEU A 260 -12.79 -23.92 9.74
CA LEU A 260 -14.18 -23.46 9.84
C LEU A 260 -14.35 -22.19 10.72
N GLY A 261 -13.25 -21.60 11.21
CA GLY A 261 -13.25 -20.35 11.97
C GLY A 261 -13.32 -20.51 13.49
N TYR A 262 -13.29 -21.75 14.01
CA TYR A 262 -13.34 -22.01 15.46
C TYR A 262 -11.95 -22.12 16.05
N SER A 263 -11.59 -21.23 16.98
CA SER A 263 -10.26 -21.18 17.60
C SER A 263 -10.29 -21.61 19.07
N LEU A 264 -9.21 -22.25 19.54
CA LEU A 264 -8.93 -22.50 20.96
C LEU A 264 -8.51 -21.25 21.75
N LEU A 265 -8.58 -20.07 21.15
CA LEU A 265 -8.38 -18.85 21.91
C LEU A 265 -9.45 -18.79 23.00
N PRO A 266 -9.04 -18.65 24.27
CA PRO A 266 -9.97 -18.68 25.38
C PRO A 266 -10.89 -17.45 25.25
N VAL A 267 -12.20 -17.66 25.12
CA VAL A 267 -13.18 -16.57 25.24
C VAL A 267 -13.32 -16.13 26.71
N ALA A 268 -12.87 -16.92 27.70
CA ALA A 268 -12.97 -16.54 29.11
C ALA A 268 -11.99 -17.26 30.07
N GLY A 269 -10.78 -17.59 29.61
CA GLY A 269 -9.88 -18.55 30.29
C GLY A 269 -8.47 -18.06 30.63
N LEU A 270 -8.26 -16.76 30.87
CA LEU A 270 -7.14 -16.32 31.71
C LEU A 270 -7.51 -16.68 33.15
N GLN A 271 -7.13 -17.87 33.60
CA GLN A 271 -7.03 -18.13 35.02
C GLN A 271 -6.12 -17.07 35.62
N ALA A 272 -6.68 -16.35 36.57
CA ALA A 272 -6.02 -15.39 37.42
C ALA A 272 -4.77 -15.99 38.06
N GLN A 273 -3.62 -15.89 37.40
CA GLN A 273 -2.50 -15.25 38.09
C GLN A 273 -3.11 -13.95 38.58
N SER A 274 -3.31 -13.83 39.90
CA SER A 274 -3.91 -12.66 40.55
C SER A 274 -3.48 -11.43 39.77
N ALA A 275 -4.39 -10.93 38.91
CA ALA A 275 -4.02 -9.91 37.94
C ALA A 275 -3.41 -8.82 38.80
N PRO A 276 -2.18 -8.36 38.51
CA PRO A 276 -1.58 -7.29 39.28
C PRO A 276 -2.67 -6.24 39.45
N PRO A 277 -2.94 -5.77 40.67
CA PRO A 277 -4.08 -4.90 40.96
C PRO A 277 -4.12 -3.83 39.87
N PRO A 278 -5.30 -3.59 39.25
CA PRO A 278 -5.40 -2.81 38.02
C PRO A 278 -4.58 -1.54 38.21
N ALA A 279 -3.57 -1.38 37.35
CA ALA A 279 -2.62 -0.29 37.50
C ALA A 279 -3.41 1.01 37.58
N ARG A 280 -3.10 1.86 38.57
CA ARG A 280 -3.81 3.12 38.75
C ARG A 280 -3.91 3.86 37.42
N THR A 281 -5.10 4.36 37.11
CA THR A 281 -5.33 5.14 35.90
C THR A 281 -4.50 6.42 35.96
N TRP A 282 -4.19 6.99 34.80
CA TRP A 282 -3.44 8.26 34.70
C TRP A 282 -4.12 9.41 35.46
N ARG A 283 -5.44 9.33 35.58
CA ARG A 283 -6.27 10.21 36.42
C ARG A 283 -6.09 9.96 37.91
N GLU A 284 -6.10 8.70 38.35
CA GLU A 284 -5.88 8.32 39.76
C GLU A 284 -4.48 8.69 40.27
N THR A 285 -3.50 8.83 39.39
CA THR A 285 -2.16 9.33 39.77
C THR A 285 -2.09 10.86 39.89
N GLY A 286 -3.17 11.59 39.56
CA GLY A 286 -3.22 13.05 39.56
C GLY A 286 -2.46 13.70 38.40
N ARG A 287 -2.05 12.90 37.40
CA ARG A 287 -1.28 13.36 36.24
C ARG A 287 -2.17 13.69 35.04
N LEU A 288 -3.38 13.14 34.97
CA LEU A 288 -4.46 13.62 34.09
C LEU A 288 -5.40 14.54 34.87
N LYS A 289 -5.29 15.86 34.65
CA LYS A 289 -6.06 16.89 35.38
C LYS A 289 -7.20 17.42 34.51
N GLY A 290 -8.43 17.41 35.05
CA GLY A 290 -9.63 17.74 34.26
C GLY A 290 -9.89 16.70 33.17
N ASN A 291 -10.56 17.07 32.09
CA ASN A 291 -10.98 16.15 31.03
C ASN A 291 -10.35 16.46 29.65
N PRO A 292 -9.02 16.53 29.51
CA PRO A 292 -8.41 16.64 28.18
C PRO A 292 -8.70 15.35 27.37
N PRO A 293 -8.88 15.45 26.05
CA PRO A 293 -9.28 14.33 25.19
C PRO A 293 -8.07 13.42 24.85
N VAL A 294 -7.62 12.64 25.83
CA VAL A 294 -6.52 11.69 25.65
C VAL A 294 -7.00 10.36 25.04
N ARG A 295 -6.13 9.71 24.26
CA ARG A 295 -6.41 8.41 23.60
C ARG A 295 -6.69 7.29 24.59
N SER A 296 -5.96 7.24 25.70
CA SER A 296 -6.13 6.22 26.74
C SER A 296 -5.72 6.78 28.10
N GLU A 297 -6.59 6.63 29.11
CA GLU A 297 -6.28 6.97 30.49
C GLU A 297 -5.56 5.83 31.23
N THR A 298 -5.65 4.59 30.73
CA THR A 298 -5.10 3.40 31.41
C THR A 298 -3.69 3.07 30.96
N GLU A 299 -3.40 3.34 29.69
CA GLU A 299 -2.19 2.89 28.98
C GLU A 299 -1.50 4.03 28.20
N PRO A 300 -1.23 5.22 28.78
CA PRO A 300 -0.35 6.18 28.12
C PRO A 300 1.11 5.64 28.11
N PRO A 301 1.93 5.99 27.10
CA PRO A 301 3.32 5.55 27.02
C PRO A 301 4.16 5.87 28.26
N ASN A 302 3.91 7.03 28.89
CA ASN A 302 4.58 7.51 30.08
C ASN A 302 3.58 8.21 31.01
N LYS A 303 3.22 7.55 32.11
CA LYS A 303 2.25 8.04 33.10
C LYS A 303 2.74 9.24 33.93
N ASN A 304 4.02 9.60 33.84
CA ASN A 304 4.59 10.74 34.58
C ASN A 304 4.33 12.08 33.91
N ILE A 305 4.11 12.08 32.59
CA ILE A 305 3.71 13.29 31.85
C ILE A 305 2.36 13.75 32.37
N VAL A 306 2.22 15.06 32.58
CA VAL A 306 0.96 15.66 33.02
C VAL A 306 0.20 16.18 31.80
N GLU A 307 -1.06 15.80 31.68
CA GLU A 307 -2.01 16.40 30.75
C GLU A 307 -3.07 17.17 31.55
N ASP A 308 -3.10 18.49 31.37
CA ASP A 308 -3.96 19.41 32.09
C ASP A 308 -5.00 20.02 31.15
N GLU A 309 -6.29 19.85 31.46
CA GLU A 309 -7.40 20.38 30.65
C GLU A 309 -7.29 21.89 30.41
N ARG A 310 -6.79 22.66 31.38
CA ARG A 310 -6.63 24.10 31.23
C ARG A 310 -5.55 24.42 30.19
N GLU A 311 -4.42 23.75 30.26
CA GLU A 311 -3.33 23.93 29.29
C GLU A 311 -3.77 23.46 27.90
N TYR A 312 -4.40 22.29 27.82
CA TYR A 312 -4.99 21.78 26.58
C TYR A 312 -5.94 22.79 25.95
N LYS A 313 -6.90 23.35 26.71
CA LYS A 313 -7.85 24.33 26.20
C LYS A 313 -7.18 25.61 25.72
N ALA A 314 -6.17 26.10 26.43
CA ALA A 314 -5.41 27.27 26.01
C ALA A 314 -4.67 27.00 24.69
N MET A 315 -3.98 25.87 24.57
CA MET A 315 -3.28 25.49 23.34
C MET A 315 -4.24 25.24 22.17
N LEU A 316 -5.41 24.67 22.44
CA LEU A 316 -6.46 24.49 21.45
C LEU A 316 -6.97 25.84 20.92
N ALA A 317 -7.21 26.81 21.81
CA ALA A 317 -7.61 28.16 21.42
C ALA A 317 -6.51 28.86 20.59
N SER A 318 -5.24 28.73 20.99
CA SER A 318 -4.09 29.21 20.22
C SER A 318 -4.04 28.62 18.81
N ALA A 319 -4.17 27.29 18.69
CA ALA A 319 -4.14 26.61 17.40
C ALA A 319 -5.34 27.00 16.51
N GLN A 320 -6.53 27.18 17.09
CA GLN A 320 -7.71 27.65 16.36
C GLN A 320 -7.55 29.09 15.83
N ALA A 321 -6.98 29.99 16.64
CA ALA A 321 -6.66 31.35 16.20
C ALA A 321 -5.62 31.34 15.06
N LEU A 322 -4.56 30.54 15.23
CA LEU A 322 -3.53 30.34 14.23
C LEU A 322 -4.08 29.81 12.90
N LEU A 323 -5.02 28.85 12.93
CA LEU A 323 -5.69 28.34 11.72
C LEU A 323 -6.38 29.46 10.93
N GLN A 324 -7.03 30.41 11.61
CA GLN A 324 -7.65 31.55 10.93
C GLN A 324 -6.59 32.47 10.30
N GLU A 325 -5.46 32.67 10.97
CA GLU A 325 -4.33 33.44 10.44
C GLU A 325 -3.71 32.79 9.21
N GLN A 326 -3.49 31.48 9.23
CA GLN A 326 -3.00 30.69 8.08
C GLN A 326 -3.94 30.81 6.89
N ARG A 327 -5.26 30.64 7.09
CA ARG A 327 -6.27 30.80 6.04
C ARG A 327 -6.27 32.22 5.47
N SER A 328 -6.17 33.22 6.34
CA SER A 328 -6.06 34.63 5.94
C SER A 328 -4.79 34.88 5.13
N ARG A 329 -3.66 34.30 5.56
CA ARG A 329 -2.35 34.37 4.87
C ARG A 329 -2.41 33.77 3.47
N ALA A 330 -2.98 32.57 3.32
CA ALA A 330 -3.18 31.95 2.02
C ALA A 330 -4.10 32.78 1.12
N ARG A 331 -5.23 33.29 1.61
CA ARG A 331 -6.15 34.13 0.83
C ARG A 331 -5.49 35.39 0.26
N ARG A 332 -4.57 36.02 0.99
CA ARG A 332 -3.81 37.20 0.49
C ARG A 332 -2.88 36.89 -0.69
N MET A 333 -2.60 35.61 -0.95
CA MET A 333 -1.79 35.15 -2.09
C MET A 333 -2.63 34.86 -3.35
N LEU A 334 -3.96 35.01 -3.26
CA LEU A 334 -4.88 34.94 -4.39
C LEU A 334 -5.24 36.35 -4.91
N SER A 335 -5.81 36.40 -6.11
CA SER A 335 -6.45 37.60 -6.64
C SER A 335 -7.64 38.02 -5.75
N PRO A 336 -8.08 39.29 -5.78
CA PRO A 336 -9.22 39.75 -5.00
C PRO A 336 -10.52 38.95 -5.23
N ASP A 337 -10.70 38.38 -6.42
CA ASP A 337 -11.83 37.50 -6.77
C ASP A 337 -11.58 36.01 -6.49
N ALA A 338 -10.42 35.67 -5.91
CA ALA A 338 -9.96 34.32 -5.58
C ALA A 338 -9.94 33.33 -6.76
N LYS A 339 -9.79 33.83 -8.00
CA LYS A 339 -9.74 33.00 -9.22
C LYS A 339 -8.32 32.75 -9.72
N GLN A 340 -7.32 33.49 -9.24
CA GLN A 340 -5.94 33.35 -9.69
C GLN A 340 -4.99 33.31 -8.50
N VAL A 341 -3.92 32.53 -8.62
CA VAL A 341 -2.81 32.50 -7.66
C VAL A 341 -1.80 33.59 -8.05
N LEU A 342 -1.68 34.64 -7.23
CA LEU A 342 -0.71 35.73 -7.45
C LEU A 342 0.70 35.37 -6.98
N ASP A 343 0.77 34.47 -6.00
CA ASP A 343 1.98 33.99 -5.35
C ASP A 343 1.87 32.49 -5.08
N TYR A 344 2.74 31.69 -5.70
CA TYR A 344 2.70 30.23 -5.61
C TYR A 344 3.08 29.66 -4.23
N ARG A 345 3.58 30.49 -3.30
CA ARG A 345 3.65 30.13 -1.87
C ARG A 345 2.26 29.83 -1.29
N TYR A 346 1.18 30.25 -1.98
CA TYR A 346 -0.21 29.93 -1.69
C TYR A 346 -0.43 28.45 -1.39
N TRP A 347 0.11 27.54 -2.20
CA TRP A 347 -0.20 26.12 -2.08
C TRP A 347 0.31 25.52 -0.78
N PHE A 348 1.51 25.90 -0.36
CA PHE A 348 2.01 25.50 0.96
C PHE A 348 1.18 26.13 2.08
N ALA A 349 0.94 27.45 2.03
CA ALA A 349 0.13 28.12 3.05
C ALA A 349 -1.29 27.53 3.17
N GLN A 350 -1.87 27.08 2.05
CA GLN A 350 -3.19 26.46 1.99
C GLN A 350 -3.20 25.04 2.58
N VAL A 351 -2.29 24.16 2.14
CA VAL A 351 -2.23 22.79 2.71
C VAL A 351 -1.91 22.82 4.19
N TYR A 352 -1.12 23.80 4.62
CA TYR A 352 -0.71 23.93 6.01
C TYR A 352 -1.88 24.31 6.94
N GLY A 353 -2.81 25.14 6.44
CA GLY A 353 -4.09 25.35 7.10
C GLY A 353 -4.94 24.08 7.18
N HIS A 354 -4.93 23.23 6.14
CA HIS A 354 -5.64 21.94 6.18
C HIS A 354 -5.02 20.96 7.17
N VAL A 355 -3.68 20.89 7.26
CA VAL A 355 -2.97 20.07 8.25
C VAL A 355 -3.34 20.51 9.66
N THR A 356 -3.23 21.81 9.95
CA THR A 356 -3.57 22.39 11.27
C THR A 356 -5.03 22.11 11.65
N GLU A 357 -5.98 22.25 10.72
CA GLU A 357 -7.39 21.90 10.96
C GLU A 357 -7.56 20.43 11.35
N ASN A 358 -6.83 19.53 10.68
CA ASN A 358 -6.91 18.09 10.97
C ASN A 358 -6.21 17.71 12.28
N GLU A 359 -5.10 18.34 12.65
CA GLU A 359 -4.43 18.10 13.94
C GLU A 359 -5.32 18.53 15.11
N ILE A 360 -5.98 19.69 14.99
CA ILE A 360 -6.99 20.15 15.96
C ILE A 360 -8.11 19.11 16.09
N LEU A 361 -8.66 18.65 14.96
CA LEU A 361 -9.72 17.64 14.96
C LEU A 361 -9.27 16.32 15.59
N PHE A 362 -8.08 15.84 15.25
CA PHE A 362 -7.54 14.58 15.77
C PHE A 362 -7.28 14.67 17.29
N ALA A 363 -6.82 15.82 17.77
CA ALA A 363 -6.68 16.09 19.20
C ALA A 363 -8.04 16.06 19.90
N GLN A 364 -9.07 16.71 19.34
CA GLN A 364 -10.43 16.69 19.90
C GLN A 364 -11.06 15.28 19.91
N GLU A 365 -10.76 14.47 18.90
CA GLU A 365 -11.27 13.11 18.72
C GLU A 365 -10.42 12.03 19.43
N ARG A 366 -9.66 12.42 20.47
CA ARG A 366 -8.90 11.50 21.32
C ARG A 366 -7.93 10.62 20.54
N THR A 367 -7.30 11.17 19.50
CA THR A 367 -6.35 10.40 18.69
C THR A 367 -4.98 10.30 19.34
N TYR A 368 -4.60 11.28 20.15
CA TYR A 368 -3.27 11.39 20.76
C TYR A 368 -3.28 11.02 22.23
N TYR A 369 -2.20 10.42 22.72
CA TYR A 369 -1.95 10.26 24.16
C TYR A 369 -1.66 11.61 24.83
N TYR A 370 -0.90 12.47 24.16
CA TYR A 370 -0.50 13.80 24.62
C TYR A 370 -0.98 14.91 23.66
N PRO A 371 -2.29 15.19 23.61
CA PRO A 371 -2.83 16.17 22.67
C PRO A 371 -2.26 17.58 22.88
N THR A 372 -1.86 17.94 24.11
CA THR A 372 -1.24 19.24 24.39
C THR A 372 0.14 19.36 23.73
N TYR A 373 0.93 18.28 23.73
CA TYR A 373 2.22 18.22 23.03
C TYR A 373 2.06 18.48 21.53
N VAL A 374 1.10 17.79 20.89
CA VAL A 374 0.83 17.97 19.45
C VAL A 374 0.43 19.42 19.14
N LEU A 375 -0.45 20.02 19.95
CA LEU A 375 -0.87 21.41 19.76
C LEU A 375 0.29 22.40 19.93
N TRP A 376 1.25 22.12 20.82
CA TRP A 376 2.50 22.91 20.88
C TRP A 376 3.30 22.80 19.58
N CYS A 377 3.49 21.59 19.06
CA CYS A 377 4.19 21.36 17.79
C CYS A 377 3.55 22.19 16.66
N VAL A 378 2.22 22.20 16.54
CA VAL A 378 1.48 23.04 15.56
C VAL A 378 1.90 24.51 15.61
N LEU A 379 1.99 25.09 16.81
CA LEU A 379 2.39 26.49 16.98
C LEU A 379 3.83 26.71 16.52
N TYR A 380 4.75 25.83 16.91
CA TYR A 380 6.17 25.94 16.55
C TYR A 380 6.39 25.82 15.05
N PHE A 381 5.72 24.85 14.43
CA PHE A 381 5.77 24.61 13.00
C PHE A 381 5.31 25.86 12.22
N ASP A 382 4.22 26.52 12.61
CA ASP A 382 3.78 27.76 11.91
C ASP A 382 4.74 28.90 12.14
N LYS A 383 5.27 29.04 13.35
CA LYS A 383 6.16 30.14 13.69
C LYS A 383 7.44 30.11 12.85
N LEU A 384 8.04 28.93 12.67
CA LEU A 384 9.19 28.72 11.78
C LEU A 384 8.90 29.16 10.34
N TYR A 385 7.74 28.79 9.80
CA TYR A 385 7.33 29.20 8.47
C TYR A 385 7.06 30.71 8.37
N GLU A 386 6.36 31.27 9.36
CA GLU A 386 6.01 32.69 9.41
C GLU A 386 7.25 33.59 9.45
N ASP A 387 8.24 33.25 10.27
CA ASP A 387 9.48 34.02 10.38
C ASP A 387 10.23 34.06 9.06
N ASN A 388 10.36 32.91 8.41
CA ASN A 388 10.97 32.82 7.08
C ASN A 388 10.14 33.57 6.03
N LEU A 389 8.81 33.52 6.08
CA LEU A 389 7.95 34.22 5.15
C LEU A 389 8.06 35.76 5.29
N ARG A 390 8.22 36.27 6.52
CA ARG A 390 8.36 37.70 6.83
C ARG A 390 9.78 38.22 6.65
N ALA A 391 10.78 37.35 6.72
CA ALA A 391 12.17 37.75 6.56
C ALA A 391 12.43 38.35 5.17
N VAL A 392 13.21 39.45 5.14
CA VAL A 392 13.71 40.02 3.89
C VAL A 392 14.58 39.00 3.15
N ALA A 393 14.59 39.09 1.81
CA ALA A 393 15.43 38.23 0.99
C ALA A 393 16.89 38.27 1.50
N GLY A 394 17.48 37.09 1.74
CA GLY A 394 18.83 36.94 2.31
C GLY A 394 18.88 36.69 3.82
N LYS A 395 17.83 37.03 4.58
CA LYS A 395 17.71 36.65 6.01
C LYS A 395 16.93 35.36 6.23
N GLN A 396 16.19 34.92 5.22
CA GLN A 396 15.54 33.61 5.19
C GLN A 396 16.58 32.51 5.39
N GLU A 397 16.18 31.48 6.14
CA GLU A 397 16.96 30.25 6.26
C GLU A 397 17.18 29.61 4.87
N PRO A 398 18.32 28.94 4.64
CA PRO A 398 18.69 28.48 3.29
C PRO A 398 17.64 27.59 2.60
N HIS A 399 17.00 26.68 3.33
CA HIS A 399 16.00 25.77 2.77
C HIS A 399 14.71 26.50 2.36
N TRP A 400 14.26 27.45 3.17
CA TRP A 400 13.10 28.29 2.83
C TRP A 400 13.38 29.26 1.69
N ARG A 401 14.60 29.80 1.62
CA ARG A 401 15.03 30.64 0.51
C ARG A 401 14.94 29.91 -0.83
N GLU A 402 15.44 28.68 -0.90
CA GLU A 402 15.32 27.88 -2.13
C GLU A 402 13.86 27.52 -2.42
N ALA A 403 13.06 27.14 -1.41
CA ALA A 403 11.63 26.86 -1.62
C ALA A 403 10.87 28.07 -2.18
N PHE A 404 11.10 29.27 -1.64
CA PHE A 404 10.47 30.50 -2.12
C PHE A 404 10.96 30.93 -3.49
N LYS A 405 12.24 30.70 -3.79
CA LYS A 405 12.80 30.89 -5.13
C LYS A 405 12.13 29.96 -6.13
N THR A 406 11.93 28.69 -5.79
CA THR A 406 11.21 27.72 -6.63
C THR A 406 9.78 28.19 -6.87
N ALA A 407 9.03 28.59 -5.82
CA ALA A 407 7.68 29.15 -5.97
C ALA A 407 7.66 30.41 -6.86
N THR A 408 8.64 31.31 -6.73
CA THR A 408 8.76 32.51 -7.57
C THR A 408 9.01 32.15 -9.02
N ALA A 409 9.89 31.18 -9.29
CA ALA A 409 10.20 30.74 -10.65
C ALA A 409 8.98 30.11 -11.36
N GLN A 410 8.10 29.42 -10.63
CA GLN A 410 6.86 28.87 -11.21
C GLN A 410 5.94 29.96 -11.80
N LYS A 411 6.00 31.19 -11.26
CA LYS A 411 5.26 32.33 -11.80
C LYS A 411 5.69 32.68 -13.23
N GLN A 412 6.97 32.49 -13.54
CA GLN A 412 7.60 32.92 -14.80
C GLN A 412 7.68 31.83 -15.87
N MET A 413 7.47 30.56 -15.53
CA MET A 413 7.58 29.49 -16.53
C MET A 413 6.41 29.50 -17.52
N GLU A 414 6.72 29.67 -18.80
CA GLU A 414 5.84 29.42 -19.94
C GLU A 414 6.30 28.12 -20.63
N GLY A 415 5.38 27.23 -21.04
CA GLY A 415 5.69 26.14 -21.98
C GLY A 415 5.76 24.68 -21.51
N ILE A 416 5.97 24.31 -20.23
CA ILE A 416 6.00 22.88 -19.75
C ILE A 416 5.63 22.75 -18.24
N PRO A 417 4.89 21.73 -17.74
CA PRO A 417 3.65 21.13 -18.23
C PRO A 417 2.46 21.71 -17.44
N GLY A 418 1.78 22.72 -17.99
CA GLY A 418 0.51 23.24 -17.46
C GLY A 418 0.55 23.88 -16.06
N GLN A 419 -0.59 24.42 -15.62
CA GLN A 419 -0.76 25.00 -14.28
C GLN A 419 -0.45 23.98 -13.18
N VAL A 420 -0.73 22.69 -13.41
CA VAL A 420 -0.52 21.63 -12.41
C VAL A 420 0.96 21.43 -12.05
N GLY A 421 1.88 21.47 -13.02
CA GLY A 421 3.31 21.40 -12.70
C GLY A 421 3.73 22.51 -11.73
N LYS A 422 3.27 23.73 -11.98
CA LYS A 422 3.55 24.90 -11.13
C LYS A 422 3.06 24.71 -9.70
N ILE A 423 1.86 24.17 -9.55
CA ILE A 423 1.24 23.84 -8.26
C ILE A 423 2.12 22.82 -7.53
N VAL A 424 2.42 21.69 -8.18
CA VAL A 424 3.15 20.57 -7.57
C VAL A 424 4.56 21.00 -7.17
N PHE A 425 5.34 21.62 -8.05
CA PHE A 425 6.74 21.98 -7.74
C PHE A 425 6.85 22.98 -6.58
N SER A 426 6.00 24.02 -6.56
CA SER A 426 6.02 25.02 -5.49
C SER A 426 5.59 24.43 -4.14
N LEU A 427 4.60 23.53 -4.15
CA LEU A 427 4.14 22.80 -2.98
C LEU A 427 5.22 21.86 -2.44
N VAL A 428 5.78 21.00 -3.29
CA VAL A 428 6.81 20.01 -2.90
C VAL A 428 8.01 20.70 -2.27
N ALA A 429 8.54 21.73 -2.92
CA ALA A 429 9.72 22.44 -2.44
C ALA A 429 9.52 22.99 -1.02
N SER A 430 8.35 23.57 -0.75
CA SER A 430 7.99 24.12 0.55
C SER A 430 7.73 23.01 1.59
N MET A 431 7.09 21.92 1.20
CA MET A 431 6.89 20.76 2.08
C MET A 431 8.22 20.12 2.48
N LEU A 432 9.15 19.95 1.56
CA LEU A 432 10.48 19.39 1.85
C LEU A 432 11.28 20.31 2.77
N ALA A 433 11.25 21.63 2.54
CA ALA A 433 11.85 22.61 3.43
C ALA A 433 11.29 22.45 4.86
N HIS A 434 9.98 22.35 4.99
CA HIS A 434 9.32 22.21 6.28
C HIS A 434 9.62 20.86 6.97
N ILE A 435 9.37 19.74 6.28
CA ILE A 435 9.50 18.38 6.83
C ILE A 435 10.95 18.08 7.19
N ARG A 436 11.90 18.47 6.32
CA ARG A 436 13.29 18.07 6.51
C ARG A 436 14.04 18.92 7.54
N PHE A 437 13.63 20.16 7.76
CA PHE A 437 14.39 21.10 8.58
C PHE A 437 13.59 21.64 9.77
N ASP A 438 12.32 21.98 9.59
CA ASP A 438 11.54 22.63 10.63
C ASP A 438 10.93 21.63 11.60
N LEU A 439 10.25 20.60 11.08
CA LEU A 439 9.60 19.58 11.91
C LEU A 439 10.54 18.94 12.96
N PRO A 440 11.73 18.43 12.62
CA PRO A 440 12.57 17.78 13.62
C PRO A 440 13.08 18.75 14.71
N ARG A 441 13.27 20.03 14.37
CA ARG A 441 13.68 21.07 15.34
C ARG A 441 12.55 21.42 16.28
N ALA A 442 11.36 21.63 15.76
CA ALA A 442 10.19 21.94 16.55
C ALA A 442 9.80 20.77 17.49
N GLU A 443 9.84 19.52 17.01
CA GLU A 443 9.69 18.34 17.87
C GLU A 443 10.72 18.34 19.01
N ALA A 444 12.00 18.57 18.69
CA ALA A 444 13.06 18.62 19.70
C ALA A 444 12.83 19.75 20.72
N TRP A 445 12.50 20.97 20.29
CA TRP A 445 12.27 22.12 21.18
C TRP A 445 11.04 21.95 22.07
N VAL A 446 9.92 21.45 21.52
CA VAL A 446 8.73 21.16 22.33
C VAL A 446 9.05 20.06 23.35
N PHE A 447 9.76 19.00 22.93
CA PHE A 447 10.19 17.94 23.81
C PHE A 447 11.01 18.44 25.02
N GLU A 448 11.95 19.37 24.84
CA GLU A 448 12.77 19.86 25.95
C GLU A 448 11.94 20.42 27.10
N ARG A 449 10.80 21.06 26.80
CA ARG A 449 9.85 21.54 27.80
C ARG A 449 9.28 20.40 28.66
N TYR A 450 8.96 19.28 28.03
CA TYR A 450 8.41 18.10 28.71
C TYR A 450 9.49 17.28 29.42
N ARG A 451 10.70 17.23 28.87
CA ARG A 451 11.87 16.64 29.55
C ARG A 451 12.10 17.34 30.87
N ASP A 452 12.18 18.67 30.86
CA ASP A 452 12.53 19.45 32.04
C ASP A 452 11.38 19.46 33.07
N ALA A 453 10.12 19.47 32.61
CA ALA A 453 8.95 19.49 33.50
C ALA A 453 8.59 18.10 34.07
N TYR A 454 8.77 17.02 33.29
CA TYR A 454 8.19 15.70 33.60
C TYR A 454 9.18 14.55 33.52
N GLY A 455 10.45 14.79 33.17
CA GLY A 455 11.41 13.73 32.89
C GLY A 455 11.01 12.87 31.68
N ALA A 456 10.28 13.47 30.73
CA ALA A 456 9.87 12.79 29.51
C ALA A 456 11.09 12.40 28.67
N ARG A 457 10.94 11.34 27.87
CA ARG A 457 11.87 10.99 26.79
C ARG A 457 11.18 11.25 25.46
N LEU A 458 11.95 11.54 24.41
CA LEU A 458 11.37 11.89 23.12
C LEU A 458 10.53 10.72 22.58
N GLU A 459 10.96 9.48 22.80
CA GLU A 459 10.27 8.26 22.38
C GLU A 459 8.86 8.12 22.98
N ASP A 460 8.57 8.80 24.09
CA ASP A 460 7.25 8.77 24.70
C ASP A 460 6.19 9.43 23.78
N PHE A 461 6.57 10.40 22.95
CA PHE A 461 5.70 11.10 22.00
C PHE A 461 5.64 10.45 20.61
N ARG A 462 6.52 9.48 20.34
CA ARG A 462 6.63 8.79 19.05
C ARG A 462 5.30 8.18 18.56
N PRO A 463 4.48 7.52 19.41
CA PRO A 463 3.19 6.99 18.95
C PRO A 463 2.24 8.07 18.42
N ASP A 464 2.24 9.26 19.02
CA ASP A 464 1.39 10.37 18.58
C ASP A 464 1.87 10.94 17.25
N PHE A 465 3.19 11.08 17.08
CA PHE A 465 3.78 11.50 15.82
C PHE A 465 3.41 10.57 14.65
N PHE A 466 3.48 9.26 14.86
CA PHE A 466 3.11 8.29 13.82
C PHE A 466 1.59 8.14 13.64
N ALA A 467 0.78 8.40 14.67
CA ALA A 467 -0.67 8.45 14.56
C ALA A 467 -1.20 9.60 13.67
N MET A 468 -0.36 10.59 13.33
CA MET A 468 -0.70 11.69 12.42
C MET A 468 -0.88 11.29 10.95
N GLY A 469 -0.72 10.01 10.56
CA GLY A 469 -0.86 9.59 9.16
C GLY A 469 -2.17 10.08 8.52
N GLY A 470 -3.29 9.94 9.24
CA GLY A 470 -4.60 10.40 8.77
C GLY A 470 -4.77 11.91 8.66
N VAL A 471 -3.95 12.72 9.35
CA VAL A 471 -3.94 14.18 9.20
C VAL A 471 -3.49 14.54 7.79
N PHE A 472 -2.38 13.94 7.33
CA PHE A 472 -1.81 14.21 6.01
C PHE A 472 -2.70 13.69 4.89
N ASP A 473 -3.33 12.52 5.08
CA ASP A 473 -4.28 11.99 4.10
C ASP A 473 -5.50 12.93 3.91
N ASN A 474 -6.06 13.42 5.01
CA ASN A 474 -7.18 14.35 4.95
C ASN A 474 -6.78 15.70 4.35
N ALA A 475 -5.63 16.26 4.76
CA ALA A 475 -5.13 17.51 4.22
C ALA A 475 -4.87 17.39 2.70
N THR A 476 -4.35 16.24 2.26
CA THR A 476 -4.17 15.91 0.84
C THR A 476 -5.50 15.92 0.08
N ARG A 477 -6.55 15.26 0.60
CA ARG A 477 -7.90 15.29 -0.03
C ARG A 477 -8.46 16.71 -0.15
N GLN A 478 -8.35 17.50 0.91
CA GLN A 478 -8.81 18.89 0.92
C GLN A 478 -8.02 19.75 -0.07
N MET A 479 -6.70 19.55 -0.14
CA MET A 479 -5.82 20.25 -1.07
C MET A 479 -6.16 19.91 -2.52
N PHE A 480 -6.45 18.65 -2.83
CA PHE A 480 -6.88 18.26 -4.18
C PHE A 480 -8.19 18.91 -4.58
N ALA A 481 -9.16 19.00 -3.67
CA ALA A 481 -10.41 19.71 -3.92
C ALA A 481 -10.16 21.20 -4.22
N ASP A 482 -9.22 21.85 -3.52
CA ASP A 482 -8.83 23.23 -3.79
C ASP A 482 -8.12 23.42 -5.13
N ILE A 483 -7.22 22.50 -5.49
CA ILE A 483 -6.53 22.49 -6.78
C ILE A 483 -7.54 22.35 -7.92
N GLU A 484 -8.44 21.36 -7.85
CA GLU A 484 -9.49 21.13 -8.85
C GLU A 484 -10.38 22.38 -9.00
N ARG A 485 -10.81 22.96 -7.87
CA ARG A 485 -11.63 24.18 -7.85
C ARG A 485 -10.94 25.35 -8.55
N LEU A 486 -9.67 25.63 -8.22
CA LEU A 486 -8.95 26.77 -8.78
C LEU A 486 -8.65 26.58 -10.26
N LEU A 487 -8.25 25.39 -10.69
CA LEU A 487 -8.01 25.11 -12.11
C LEU A 487 -9.27 25.33 -12.95
N ARG A 488 -10.43 24.92 -12.44
CA ARG A 488 -11.72 25.17 -13.07
C ARG A 488 -12.04 26.66 -13.17
N LEU A 489 -11.77 27.43 -12.11
CA LEU A 489 -11.97 28.90 -12.10
C LEU A 489 -11.02 29.63 -13.05
N MET A 490 -9.83 29.09 -13.27
CA MET A 490 -8.85 29.61 -14.22
C MET A 490 -9.18 29.28 -15.68
N GLY A 491 -10.32 28.64 -15.96
CA GLY A 491 -10.68 28.20 -17.31
C GLY A 491 -9.75 27.11 -17.87
N THR A 492 -8.89 26.53 -17.03
CA THR A 492 -8.08 25.38 -17.41
C THR A 492 -8.99 24.16 -17.31
N SER A 493 -9.24 23.48 -18.43
CA SER A 493 -9.90 22.18 -18.37
C SER A 493 -9.03 21.28 -17.52
N PHE A 494 -9.56 20.86 -16.37
CA PHE A 494 -8.96 19.77 -15.61
C PHE A 494 -9.12 18.54 -16.50
N ASP A 495 -8.09 18.29 -17.32
CA ASP A 495 -8.21 17.36 -18.42
C ASP A 495 -8.67 16.02 -17.85
N VAL A 496 -9.62 15.36 -18.51
CA VAL A 496 -10.20 14.11 -18.00
C VAL A 496 -9.08 13.09 -17.78
N GLU A 497 -8.02 13.14 -18.59
CA GLU A 497 -6.82 12.33 -18.40
C GLU A 497 -5.99 12.72 -17.18
N LEU A 498 -5.83 14.00 -16.88
CA LEU A 498 -5.12 14.44 -15.68
C LEU A 498 -5.92 14.09 -14.42
N ALA A 499 -7.24 14.27 -14.47
CA ALA A 499 -8.16 13.81 -13.43
C ALA A 499 -8.12 12.30 -13.23
N LYS A 500 -8.01 11.53 -14.33
CA LYS A 500 -7.80 10.08 -14.28
C LYS A 500 -6.40 9.71 -13.79
N LEU A 501 -5.36 10.46 -14.12
CA LEU A 501 -4.02 10.29 -13.54
C LEU A 501 -4.06 10.51 -12.02
N PHE A 502 -4.73 11.57 -11.56
CA PHE A 502 -4.91 11.87 -10.14
C PHE A 502 -5.83 10.88 -9.39
N LYS A 503 -6.93 10.42 -10.01
CA LYS A 503 -7.94 9.54 -9.40
C LYS A 503 -7.69 8.04 -9.62
N GLN A 504 -7.27 7.62 -10.81
CA GLN A 504 -7.05 6.22 -11.21
C GLN A 504 -5.58 5.81 -11.15
N GLY A 505 -4.66 6.71 -11.52
CA GLY A 505 -3.21 6.46 -11.44
C GLY A 505 -2.65 6.57 -10.03
N GLY A 506 -3.52 6.82 -9.04
CA GLY A 506 -3.11 7.07 -7.68
C GLY A 506 -2.19 8.28 -7.55
N LEU A 507 -2.05 9.20 -8.51
CA LEU A 507 -1.16 10.36 -8.34
C LEU A 507 -1.59 11.26 -7.18
N SER A 508 -2.83 11.26 -6.72
CA SER A 508 -3.12 11.96 -5.46
C SER A 508 -2.42 11.31 -4.28
N GLU A 509 -2.45 9.98 -4.24
CA GLU A 509 -1.74 9.16 -3.29
C GLU A 509 -0.23 9.21 -3.56
N HIS A 510 0.28 8.75 -4.71
CA HIS A 510 1.69 8.66 -5.12
C HIS A 510 2.35 10.01 -5.42
N ALA A 511 1.67 11.05 -5.90
CA ALA A 511 2.35 12.34 -6.14
C ALA A 511 2.46 13.17 -4.89
N MET A 512 1.60 12.98 -3.86
CA MET A 512 1.82 13.54 -2.51
C MET A 512 2.62 12.58 -1.63
N ARG A 513 2.47 11.27 -1.82
CA ARG A 513 3.20 10.26 -1.07
C ARG A 513 4.60 10.10 -1.59
N ASP A 514 4.88 10.17 -2.88
CA ASP A 514 6.21 10.09 -3.51
C ASP A 514 6.47 11.40 -4.31
N LEU A 515 6.31 12.54 -3.64
CA LEU A 515 6.50 13.90 -4.15
C LEU A 515 7.89 14.06 -4.77
N LEU A 516 8.00 13.95 -6.10
CA LEU A 516 9.29 14.06 -6.79
C LEU A 516 10.33 13.08 -6.22
N GLY A 517 9.89 11.88 -5.84
CA GLY A 517 10.74 10.84 -5.22
C GLY A 517 10.85 10.89 -3.69
N ALA A 518 10.24 11.87 -3.02
CA ALA A 518 10.20 11.96 -1.57
C ALA A 518 8.99 11.23 -1.00
N SER A 519 9.22 10.06 -0.38
CA SER A 519 8.15 9.28 0.22
C SER A 519 7.69 9.90 1.56
N MET A 520 6.45 10.36 1.73
CA MET A 520 5.96 11.03 2.95
C MET A 520 6.13 10.15 4.20
N ASN A 521 5.92 8.84 4.09
CA ASN A 521 6.14 7.93 5.21
C ASN A 521 7.64 7.85 5.57
N ARG A 522 8.53 7.84 4.57
CA ARG A 522 9.98 7.89 4.80
C ARG A 522 10.42 9.23 5.37
N GLU A 523 9.90 10.33 4.83
CA GLU A 523 10.21 11.67 5.30
C GLU A 523 9.73 11.85 6.74
N ARG A 524 8.56 11.31 7.12
CA ARG A 524 8.11 11.25 8.52
C ARG A 524 9.04 10.41 9.39
N LEU A 525 9.38 9.19 8.97
CA LEU A 525 10.31 8.31 9.70
C LEU A 525 11.68 8.99 9.91
N ALA A 526 12.22 9.59 8.85
CA ALA A 526 13.48 10.33 8.87
C ALA A 526 13.39 11.62 9.68
N THR A 527 12.25 12.30 9.68
CA THR A 527 11.99 13.47 10.54
C THR A 527 12.07 13.09 12.01
N TRP A 528 11.36 12.04 12.41
CA TRP A 528 11.39 11.58 13.78
C TRP A 528 12.79 11.13 14.22
N HIS A 529 13.48 10.34 13.37
CA HIS A 529 14.85 9.92 13.64
C HIS A 529 15.82 11.11 13.74
N ARG A 530 15.64 12.16 12.92
CA ARG A 530 16.43 13.40 13.04
C ARG A 530 16.17 14.12 14.36
N ALA A 531 14.93 14.18 14.84
CA ALA A 531 14.60 14.76 16.13
C ALA A 531 15.29 13.99 17.28
N GLU A 532 15.22 12.65 17.28
CA GLU A 532 15.92 11.79 18.26
C GLU A 532 17.43 12.05 18.26
N ARG A 533 18.06 12.15 17.08
CA ARG A 533 19.48 12.47 16.98
C ARG A 533 19.82 13.87 17.47
N MET A 534 19.00 14.87 17.15
CA MET A 534 19.21 16.24 17.64
C MET A 534 19.18 16.30 19.17
N VAL A 535 18.22 15.61 19.79
CA VAL A 535 18.10 15.52 21.25
C VAL A 535 19.28 14.75 21.85
N ALA A 536 19.60 13.57 21.31
CA ALA A 536 20.66 12.71 21.83
C ALA A 536 22.06 13.36 21.72
N GLU A 537 22.30 14.12 20.65
CA GLU A 537 23.58 14.81 20.41
C GLU A 537 23.65 16.19 21.07
N GLY A 538 22.58 16.67 21.72
CA GLY A 538 22.51 18.03 22.29
C GLY A 538 22.55 19.13 21.23
N LYS A 539 22.09 18.83 20.01
CA LYS A 539 22.16 19.68 18.82
C LYS A 539 20.81 20.24 18.36
N ALA A 540 19.78 20.15 19.19
CA ALA A 540 18.50 20.84 18.95
C ALA A 540 18.69 22.37 18.84
N GLY A 541 19.73 22.91 19.46
CA GLY A 541 19.98 24.34 19.52
C GLY A 541 19.07 25.02 20.55
N GLU A 542 19.30 26.31 20.76
CA GLU A 542 18.47 27.12 21.67
C GLU A 542 17.11 27.39 21.01
N ASP A 543 16.02 27.07 21.73
CA ASP A 543 14.65 27.42 21.35
C ASP A 543 14.48 28.96 21.33
N PRO A 544 14.27 29.58 20.15
CA PRO A 544 14.13 31.03 20.06
C PRO A 544 12.75 31.54 20.50
N TYR A 545 11.82 30.64 20.85
CA TYR A 545 10.42 30.98 21.04
C TYR A 545 9.99 30.98 22.50
N ARG A 546 9.00 31.83 22.79
CA ARG A 546 8.32 31.88 24.08
C ARG A 546 6.84 32.10 23.84
N LEU A 547 6.00 31.45 24.62
CA LEU A 547 4.56 31.72 24.61
C LEU A 547 4.28 33.02 25.35
N GLN A 548 3.67 33.99 24.67
CA GLN A 548 3.19 35.25 25.23
C GLN A 548 1.78 35.52 24.70
N ASN A 549 0.83 35.74 25.61
CA ASN A 549 -0.58 35.97 25.25
C ASN A 549 -1.11 34.92 24.27
N GLU A 550 -0.89 33.64 24.59
CA GLU A 550 -1.37 32.51 23.78
C GLU A 550 -0.80 32.45 22.34
N ARG A 551 0.31 33.15 22.08
CA ARG A 551 1.04 33.11 20.80
C ARG A 551 2.52 32.88 21.02
N LEU A 552 3.16 32.15 20.11
CA LEU A 552 4.62 32.07 20.09
C LEU A 552 5.21 33.38 19.57
N VAL A 553 6.08 33.98 20.36
CA VAL A 553 6.91 35.12 19.97
C VAL A 553 8.37 34.69 19.92
N GLY A 554 9.17 35.40 19.13
CA GLY A 554 10.54 35.04 18.80
C GLY A 554 10.78 35.19 17.30
N ASP A 555 11.97 34.85 16.83
CA ASP A 555 12.35 34.98 15.42
C ASP A 555 13.57 34.10 15.10
N VAL A 556 13.34 32.97 14.40
CA VAL A 556 14.41 32.04 14.02
C VAL A 556 15.39 32.63 13.00
N THR A 557 15.06 33.75 12.34
CA THR A 557 15.91 34.33 11.29
C THR A 557 16.96 35.33 11.82
N ARG A 558 16.98 35.58 13.13
CA ARG A 558 17.91 36.54 13.76
C ARG A 558 19.28 35.97 14.08
N LYS A 559 19.36 34.67 14.29
CA LYS A 559 20.57 33.94 14.65
C LYS A 559 20.57 32.64 13.85
N ASP A 560 21.75 32.07 13.65
CA ASP A 560 21.85 30.75 13.04
C ASP A 560 21.40 29.68 14.04
N HIS A 561 20.20 29.15 13.84
CA HIS A 561 19.64 27.99 14.57
C HIS A 561 19.79 26.69 13.77
N LEU A 562 20.50 26.71 12.64
CA LEU A 562 20.66 25.55 11.76
C LEU A 562 22.06 24.93 11.82
N SER A 563 23.13 25.69 12.09
CA SER A 563 24.50 25.12 12.07
C SER A 563 24.68 23.92 12.99
N GLY A 564 24.13 23.97 14.21
CA GLY A 564 24.13 22.83 15.14
C GLY A 564 23.30 21.65 14.61
N THR A 565 22.15 21.97 14.04
CA THR A 565 21.17 21.03 13.49
C THR A 565 21.71 20.29 12.26
N VAL A 566 22.29 21.00 11.28
CA VAL A 566 22.82 20.45 10.03
C VAL A 566 23.96 19.46 10.28
N GLY A 567 24.74 19.66 11.36
CA GLY A 567 25.74 18.70 11.80
C GLY A 567 25.14 17.43 12.43
N ALA A 568 24.03 17.54 13.16
CA ALA A 568 23.28 16.40 13.70
C ALA A 568 22.59 15.59 12.60
N ILE A 569 22.21 16.26 11.52
CA ILE A 569 21.55 15.61 10.39
C ILE A 569 22.53 14.70 9.60
N GLY A 570 23.86 14.85 9.78
CA GLY A 570 24.89 13.88 9.38
C GLY A 570 25.09 13.73 7.86
N VAL A 571 25.66 12.59 7.42
CA VAL A 571 25.82 12.21 5.99
C VAL A 571 24.46 12.12 5.27
N ASN A 572 23.38 11.96 6.04
CA ASN A 572 22.00 12.13 5.61
C ASN A 572 21.57 13.60 5.62
N ARG A 573 22.44 14.54 5.19
CA ARG A 573 22.00 15.92 4.95
C ARG A 573 20.80 15.82 4.01
N PRO A 574 19.62 16.35 4.37
CA PRO A 574 18.57 16.55 3.41
C PRO A 574 19.16 17.45 2.34
N GLY A 575 19.53 16.86 1.21
CA GLY A 575 19.87 17.62 0.04
C GLY A 575 18.70 18.57 -0.22
N LEU A 576 19.03 19.78 -0.66
CA LEU A 576 18.08 20.56 -1.44
C LEU A 576 17.94 19.94 -2.85
N GLU A 577 18.63 18.84 -3.13
CA GLU A 577 18.41 17.93 -4.24
C GLU A 577 16.92 17.52 -4.27
N GLY A 578 16.23 17.89 -5.35
CA GLY A 578 14.77 17.81 -5.50
C GLY A 578 14.02 19.16 -5.40
N ILE A 579 14.66 20.21 -4.87
CA ILE A 579 14.08 21.57 -4.78
C ILE A 579 14.47 22.43 -6.01
N THR A 580 15.57 22.13 -6.68
CA THR A 580 16.05 22.91 -7.85
C THR A 580 15.33 22.54 -9.15
N ASN A 581 14.91 23.56 -9.91
CA ASN A 581 14.07 23.43 -11.12
C ASN A 581 14.67 22.56 -12.23
N SER A 582 16.00 22.54 -12.40
CA SER A 582 16.64 21.82 -13.52
C SER A 582 16.44 20.31 -13.42
N ASN A 583 16.55 19.75 -12.22
CA ASN A 583 16.38 18.32 -12.02
C ASN A 583 14.89 17.97 -11.89
N ALA A 584 14.06 18.87 -11.35
CA ALA A 584 12.65 18.59 -11.08
C ALA A 584 11.83 18.38 -12.37
N VAL A 585 12.09 19.14 -13.44
CA VAL A 585 11.43 18.94 -14.74
C VAL A 585 11.93 17.65 -15.41
N ASP A 586 13.23 17.36 -15.38
CA ASP A 586 13.78 16.11 -15.90
C ASP A 586 13.39 14.88 -15.06
N HIS A 587 13.17 15.04 -13.75
CA HIS A 587 12.64 14.00 -12.86
C HIS A 587 11.15 13.79 -13.07
N VAL A 588 10.34 14.83 -13.31
CA VAL A 588 8.91 14.68 -13.60
C VAL A 588 8.69 14.18 -15.02
N LEU A 589 9.39 14.72 -16.00
CA LEU A 589 9.38 14.17 -17.35
C LEU A 589 10.00 12.78 -17.37
N GLY A 590 11.00 12.51 -16.53
CA GLY A 590 11.55 11.19 -16.26
C GLY A 590 10.49 10.26 -15.67
N TYR A 591 9.76 10.66 -14.63
CA TYR A 591 8.65 9.91 -14.01
C TYR A 591 7.48 9.68 -14.98
N LEU A 592 7.16 10.68 -15.81
CA LEU A 592 6.07 10.62 -16.79
C LEU A 592 6.46 9.85 -18.07
N LYS A 593 7.75 9.83 -18.46
CA LYS A 593 8.26 9.09 -19.64
C LYS A 593 8.83 7.72 -19.30
N ALA A 594 9.27 7.51 -18.07
CA ALA A 594 9.82 6.27 -17.53
C ALA A 594 9.22 6.06 -16.14
N GLY A 595 8.25 5.15 -16.03
CA GLY A 595 7.82 4.69 -14.72
C GLY A 595 9.02 4.22 -13.89
N ASN A 596 9.23 4.88 -12.74
CA ASN A 596 9.96 4.43 -11.54
C ASN A 596 11.50 4.51 -11.41
N ASN A 597 12.28 5.12 -12.30
CA ASN A 597 13.76 4.94 -12.23
C ASN A 597 14.63 6.16 -11.86
N ALA A 598 14.16 7.12 -11.06
CA ALA A 598 15.03 8.23 -10.68
C ALA A 598 14.81 8.73 -9.24
N ILE A 599 15.57 8.16 -8.29
CA ILE A 599 16.40 8.87 -7.29
C ILE A 599 17.08 7.80 -6.45
N GLY A 600 18.41 7.73 -6.52
CA GLY A 600 19.14 6.66 -5.88
C GLY A 600 20.61 6.97 -5.58
N SER A 601 20.90 7.75 -4.53
CA SER A 601 22.29 7.86 -4.09
C SER A 601 22.56 8.17 -2.61
N LEU A 602 21.58 8.04 -1.71
CA LEU A 602 21.83 8.34 -0.28
C LEU A 602 21.50 7.20 0.69
N LEU A 603 20.76 6.19 0.23
CA LEU A 603 20.67 4.89 0.90
C LEU A 603 21.38 3.78 0.12
N LEU A 604 21.66 3.94 -1.19
CA LEU A 604 22.06 2.85 -2.07
C LEU A 604 23.45 2.27 -1.84
N ASP A 605 24.43 3.03 -1.34
CA ASP A 605 25.73 2.41 -1.03
C ASP A 605 25.61 1.41 0.14
N GLY A 606 24.64 1.61 1.04
CA GLY A 606 24.26 0.62 2.06
C GLY A 606 23.15 -0.32 1.59
N LEU A 607 22.29 0.13 0.67
CA LEU A 607 21.13 -0.62 0.17
C LEU A 607 21.53 -1.65 -0.88
N ASP A 608 22.57 -1.45 -1.68
CA ASP A 608 23.10 -2.45 -2.61
C ASP A 608 23.83 -3.57 -1.86
N ASP A 609 24.52 -3.24 -0.76
CA ASP A 609 25.01 -4.22 0.21
C ASP A 609 23.87 -4.89 1.00
N LEU A 610 22.80 -4.14 1.32
CA LEU A 610 21.61 -4.67 1.99
C LEU A 610 20.75 -5.51 1.05
N ILE A 611 20.65 -5.18 -0.24
CA ILE A 611 19.84 -5.85 -1.27
C ILE A 611 20.62 -7.05 -1.81
N GLY A 612 21.90 -6.89 -2.11
CA GLY A 612 22.82 -7.99 -2.37
C GLY A 612 22.90 -8.95 -1.18
N GLY A 613 22.86 -8.40 0.03
CA GLY A 613 22.62 -9.15 1.26
C GLY A 613 21.22 -9.81 1.27
N LEU A 614 20.14 -9.06 1.03
CA LEU A 614 18.74 -9.50 1.15
C LEU A 614 18.42 -10.66 0.22
N VAL A 615 18.95 -10.61 -1.01
CA VAL A 615 18.85 -11.69 -2.00
C VAL A 615 19.63 -12.95 -1.54
N GLY A 616 20.68 -12.79 -0.72
CA GLY A 616 21.32 -13.88 0.04
C GLY A 616 20.66 -14.21 1.39
N GLN A 617 19.73 -13.39 1.87
CA GLN A 617 19.14 -13.41 3.22
C GLN A 617 17.73 -14.02 3.30
N ALA A 618 17.33 -14.87 2.34
CA ALA A 618 16.34 -15.91 2.66
C ALA A 618 16.75 -16.73 3.92
N SER A 619 18.01 -16.60 4.35
CA SER A 619 18.65 -17.13 5.56
C SER A 619 18.57 -16.27 6.83
N VAL A 620 18.10 -15.01 6.82
CA VAL A 620 17.97 -14.21 8.06
C VAL A 620 16.96 -14.90 8.95
N SER A 621 17.33 -15.20 10.20
CA SER A 621 16.44 -15.85 11.16
C SER A 621 15.41 -14.89 11.73
N ASP A 622 14.28 -15.40 12.23
CA ASP A 622 13.28 -14.56 12.91
C ASP A 622 13.85 -13.84 14.14
N GLU A 623 14.83 -14.46 14.81
CA GLU A 623 15.54 -13.85 15.94
C GLU A 623 16.36 -12.63 15.50
N ALA A 624 17.03 -12.71 14.36
CA ALA A 624 17.73 -11.57 13.80
C ALA A 624 16.77 -10.43 13.45
N ILE A 625 15.60 -10.72 12.86
CA ILE A 625 14.58 -9.69 12.56
C ILE A 625 14.04 -9.04 13.84
N ARG A 626 13.80 -9.82 14.90
CA ARG A 626 13.40 -9.31 16.23
C ARG A 626 14.46 -8.39 16.84
N SER A 627 15.74 -8.68 16.62
CA SER A 627 16.85 -7.87 17.14
C SER A 627 17.07 -6.55 16.40
N TRP A 628 16.46 -6.37 15.21
CA TRP A 628 16.56 -5.09 14.50
C TRP A 628 15.92 -3.98 15.32
N ASP A 629 16.37 -2.75 15.13
CA ASP A 629 15.64 -1.61 15.67
C ASP A 629 14.36 -1.35 14.85
N PHE A 630 13.53 -0.47 15.40
CA PHE A 630 12.30 -0.02 14.76
C PHE A 630 12.55 0.58 13.37
N TYR A 631 13.57 1.42 13.23
CA TYR A 631 13.86 2.13 11.98
C TYR A 631 14.21 1.18 10.84
N LYS A 632 15.06 0.19 11.10
CA LYS A 632 15.44 -0.81 10.11
C LYS A 632 14.24 -1.61 9.62
N ARG A 633 13.34 -2.03 10.52
CA ARG A 633 12.10 -2.72 10.13
C ARG A 633 11.19 -1.84 9.28
N SER A 634 10.94 -0.60 9.72
CA SER A 634 10.09 0.35 9.00
C SER A 634 10.66 0.71 7.62
N THR A 635 11.95 1.04 7.54
CA THR A 635 12.64 1.36 6.27
C THR A 635 12.54 0.20 5.30
N LEU A 636 12.85 -1.03 5.72
CA LEU A 636 12.76 -2.22 4.85
C LEU A 636 11.35 -2.39 4.26
N LEU A 637 10.30 -2.29 5.08
CA LEU A 637 8.92 -2.36 4.58
C LEU A 637 8.60 -1.24 3.59
N MET A 638 9.08 -0.02 3.82
CA MET A 638 8.91 1.10 2.89
C MET A 638 9.73 0.92 1.59
N GLU A 639 10.86 0.22 1.62
CA GLU A 639 11.60 -0.17 0.40
C GLU A 639 10.82 -1.16 -0.44
N PHE A 640 10.19 -2.17 0.18
CA PHE A 640 9.28 -3.06 -0.54
C PHE A 640 8.09 -2.31 -1.16
N GLN A 641 7.54 -1.30 -0.47
CA GLN A 641 6.43 -0.49 -0.98
C GLN A 641 6.74 0.28 -2.26
N LYS A 642 8.00 0.71 -2.47
CA LYS A 642 8.37 1.41 -3.70
C LYS A 642 8.43 0.52 -4.94
N GLY A 643 8.43 -0.80 -4.76
CA GLY A 643 8.62 -1.74 -5.86
C GLY A 643 10.05 -1.81 -6.39
N GLU A 644 11.00 -1.06 -5.84
CA GLU A 644 12.43 -1.11 -6.21
C GLU A 644 13.02 -2.50 -5.96
N ILE A 645 12.66 -3.14 -4.83
CA ILE A 645 13.08 -4.52 -4.52
C ILE A 645 12.31 -5.55 -5.38
N ALA A 646 11.04 -5.29 -5.72
CA ALA A 646 10.27 -6.18 -6.58
C ALA A 646 10.78 -6.17 -8.03
N GLN A 647 11.20 -4.99 -8.54
CA GLN A 647 11.83 -4.85 -9.85
C GLN A 647 13.25 -5.42 -9.88
N ALA A 648 14.06 -5.21 -8.83
CA ALA A 648 15.39 -5.82 -8.73
C ALA A 648 15.31 -7.35 -8.65
N ALA A 649 14.33 -7.90 -7.92
CA ALA A 649 14.03 -9.33 -7.94
C ALA A 649 13.57 -9.79 -9.34
N LEU A 650 12.75 -9.03 -10.05
CA LEU A 650 12.32 -9.35 -11.42
C LEU A 650 13.47 -9.33 -12.45
N LEU A 651 14.55 -8.58 -12.21
CA LEU A 651 15.62 -8.34 -13.19
C LEU A 651 16.88 -9.21 -12.99
N GLY A 652 17.07 -9.86 -11.83
CA GLY A 652 18.33 -10.55 -11.52
C GLY A 652 18.24 -12.03 -11.11
N SER A 653 17.09 -12.50 -10.64
CA SER A 653 16.92 -13.91 -10.25
C SER A 653 15.42 -14.21 -10.19
N PRO A 654 14.90 -15.36 -10.63
CA PRO A 654 13.46 -15.68 -10.55
C PRO A 654 13.01 -15.89 -9.08
N GLY A 655 13.09 -14.85 -8.26
CA GLY A 655 12.56 -14.78 -6.92
C GLY A 655 11.08 -14.46 -7.04
N SER A 656 10.23 -15.44 -6.75
CA SER A 656 8.78 -15.25 -6.78
C SER A 656 8.37 -14.08 -5.87
N PRO A 657 7.41 -13.21 -6.27
CA PRO A 657 6.81 -12.18 -5.41
C PRO A 657 6.41 -12.69 -4.02
N GLY A 658 6.11 -13.99 -3.92
CA GLY A 658 5.82 -14.67 -2.67
C GLY A 658 6.95 -14.61 -1.63
N LEU A 659 8.23 -14.70 -2.02
CA LEU A 659 9.34 -14.65 -1.06
C LEU A 659 9.46 -13.28 -0.40
N ALA A 660 9.29 -12.20 -1.18
CA ALA A 660 9.30 -10.83 -0.64
C ALA A 660 8.12 -10.63 0.32
N GLN A 661 6.92 -11.10 -0.03
CA GLN A 661 5.75 -11.06 0.85
C GLN A 661 5.95 -11.89 2.12
N ASP A 662 6.51 -13.10 2.03
CA ASP A 662 6.82 -13.94 3.19
C ASP A 662 7.80 -13.25 4.14
N PHE A 663 8.84 -12.59 3.59
CA PHE A 663 9.78 -11.83 4.38
C PHE A 663 9.15 -10.59 5.04
N MET A 664 8.33 -9.83 4.30
CA MET A 664 7.56 -8.72 4.88
C MET A 664 6.65 -9.19 6.02
N LEU A 665 5.95 -10.31 5.87
CA LEU A 665 5.14 -10.92 6.94
C LEU A 665 5.98 -11.24 8.18
N ARG A 666 7.19 -11.78 7.99
CA ARG A 666 8.10 -12.07 9.11
C ARG A 666 8.53 -10.80 9.86
N ILE A 667 8.73 -9.68 9.16
CA ILE A 667 8.99 -8.37 9.79
C ILE A 667 7.79 -7.94 10.63
N VAL A 668 6.58 -8.02 10.08
CA VAL A 668 5.34 -7.64 10.80
C VAL A 668 5.12 -8.55 12.01
N GLU A 669 5.35 -9.85 11.88
CA GLU A 669 5.23 -10.82 12.97
C GLU A 669 6.29 -10.63 14.06
N ALA A 670 7.52 -10.29 13.69
CA ALA A 670 8.55 -9.92 14.65
C ALA A 670 8.13 -8.69 15.46
N SER A 671 7.59 -7.66 14.79
CA SER A 671 7.05 -6.47 15.47
C SER A 671 5.87 -6.77 16.39
N ARG A 672 5.01 -7.73 16.03
CA ARG A 672 3.97 -8.23 16.93
C ARG A 672 4.58 -8.88 18.17
N GLN A 673 5.59 -9.72 18.01
CA GLN A 673 6.21 -10.47 19.11
C GLN A 673 6.91 -9.57 20.12
N ILE A 674 7.52 -8.46 19.67
CA ILE A 674 8.18 -7.48 20.55
C ILE A 674 7.24 -6.38 21.05
N GLY A 675 5.99 -6.34 20.58
CA GLY A 675 4.96 -5.42 21.06
C GLY A 675 4.94 -4.03 20.40
N ASP A 676 5.65 -3.82 19.28
CA ASP A 676 5.70 -2.53 18.58
C ASP A 676 4.86 -2.49 17.28
N LEU A 677 4.04 -3.51 17.01
CA LEU A 677 3.26 -3.64 15.78
C LEU A 677 2.43 -2.39 15.41
N VAL A 678 1.74 -1.77 16.36
CA VAL A 678 0.91 -0.57 16.07
C VAL A 678 1.78 0.55 15.52
N LEU A 679 2.92 0.79 16.19
CA LEU A 679 3.86 1.81 15.78
C LEU A 679 4.48 1.51 14.40
N LEU A 680 4.84 0.25 14.15
CA LEU A 680 5.32 -0.19 12.83
C LEU A 680 4.28 0.14 11.75
N ILE A 681 3.04 -0.29 11.94
CA ILE A 681 1.98 -0.13 10.95
C ILE A 681 1.60 1.35 10.75
N ASP A 682 1.53 2.15 11.82
CA ASP A 682 1.30 3.60 11.73
C ASP A 682 2.43 4.30 10.95
N SER A 683 3.66 3.78 11.03
CA SER A 683 4.80 4.34 10.29
C SER A 683 4.79 4.00 8.80
N VAL A 684 4.39 2.77 8.42
CA VAL A 684 4.43 2.30 7.03
C VAL A 684 3.10 2.41 6.28
N ASP A 685 2.02 2.76 6.99
CA ASP A 685 0.63 2.78 6.50
C ASP A 685 0.05 1.38 6.16
N ALA A 686 -1.04 1.01 6.85
CA ALA A 686 -1.65 -0.31 6.72
C ALA A 686 -2.24 -0.57 5.32
N TYR A 687 -2.88 0.43 4.73
CA TYR A 687 -3.44 0.33 3.37
C TYR A 687 -2.33 -0.03 2.36
N SER A 688 -1.25 0.73 2.41
CA SER A 688 -0.08 0.58 1.55
C SER A 688 0.57 -0.79 1.69
N LEU A 689 0.72 -1.27 2.93
CA LEU A 689 1.31 -2.56 3.19
C LEU A 689 0.43 -3.70 2.64
N VAL A 690 -0.88 -3.72 2.95
CA VAL A 690 -1.79 -4.79 2.52
C VAL A 690 -1.89 -4.92 1.01
N ARG A 691 -1.81 -3.80 0.26
CA ARG A 691 -1.85 -3.82 -1.21
C ARG A 691 -0.65 -4.51 -1.87
N LEU A 692 0.45 -4.72 -1.16
CA LEU A 692 1.59 -5.48 -1.65
C LEU A 692 1.39 -7.00 -1.60
N PHE A 693 0.32 -7.45 -0.94
CA PHE A 693 0.05 -8.86 -0.71
C PHE A 693 -1.09 -9.36 -1.59
N ASP A 694 -0.96 -10.62 -2.01
CA ASP A 694 -1.99 -11.37 -2.72
C ASP A 694 -2.26 -12.73 -2.06
N GLY A 695 -3.35 -13.38 -2.48
CA GLY A 695 -3.75 -14.72 -2.06
C GLY A 695 -3.72 -14.96 -0.53
N GLU A 696 -3.20 -16.11 -0.14
CA GLU A 696 -3.12 -16.55 1.27
C GLU A 696 -2.32 -15.60 2.17
N ARG A 697 -1.27 -14.97 1.62
CA ARG A 697 -0.40 -14.07 2.40
C ARG A 697 -1.11 -12.77 2.75
N ARG A 698 -1.91 -12.22 1.82
CA ARG A 698 -2.80 -11.10 2.10
C ARG A 698 -3.75 -11.43 3.23
N GLU A 699 -4.43 -12.57 3.14
CA GLU A 699 -5.36 -12.98 4.18
C GLU A 699 -4.66 -13.17 5.54
N ARG A 700 -3.43 -13.72 5.56
CA ARG A 700 -2.63 -13.85 6.78
C ARG A 700 -2.32 -12.48 7.39
N LEU A 701 -1.89 -11.51 6.57
CA LEU A 701 -1.64 -10.14 7.04
C LEU A 701 -2.93 -9.48 7.54
N GLU A 702 -4.03 -9.56 6.79
CA GLU A 702 -5.30 -8.95 7.20
C GLU A 702 -5.85 -9.58 8.49
N ARG A 703 -5.75 -10.90 8.66
CA ARG A 703 -6.10 -11.58 9.92
C ARG A 703 -5.24 -11.08 11.08
N LEU A 704 -3.95 -10.86 10.83
CA LEU A 704 -3.04 -10.31 11.83
C LEU A 704 -3.43 -8.89 12.24
N LEU A 705 -3.62 -8.00 11.26
CA LEU A 705 -4.01 -6.60 11.50
C LEU A 705 -5.39 -6.50 12.16
N ALA A 706 -6.35 -7.33 11.75
CA ALA A 706 -7.67 -7.39 12.34
C ALA A 706 -7.62 -7.72 13.84
N ARG A 707 -6.73 -8.61 14.26
CA ARG A 707 -6.62 -9.02 15.67
C ARG A 707 -5.83 -8.02 16.51
N GLU A 708 -4.74 -7.49 15.96
CA GLU A 708 -3.71 -6.84 16.78
C GLU A 708 -3.62 -5.32 16.58
N TYR A 709 -4.10 -4.80 15.45
CA TYR A 709 -3.94 -3.40 15.04
C TYR A 709 -5.28 -2.65 14.92
N TYR A 710 -6.23 -3.11 14.10
CA TYR A 710 -7.53 -2.42 13.89
C TYR A 710 -8.32 -2.16 15.18
N PRO A 711 -8.33 -3.04 16.20
CA PRO A 711 -8.92 -2.75 17.51
C PRO A 711 -8.37 -1.49 18.18
N LYS A 712 -7.08 -1.20 17.94
CA LYS A 712 -6.33 -0.10 18.57
C LYS A 712 -6.40 1.20 17.77
N LEU A 713 -7.01 1.19 16.59
CA LEU A 713 -7.21 2.39 15.79
C LEU A 713 -8.12 3.37 16.53
N THR A 714 -7.73 4.64 16.52
CA THR A 714 -8.57 5.75 16.98
C THR A 714 -9.72 5.95 16.00
N LEU A 715 -10.75 6.70 16.40
CA LEU A 715 -11.92 6.98 15.55
C LEU A 715 -11.50 7.55 14.19
N MET A 716 -10.65 8.58 14.20
CA MET A 716 -10.19 9.25 12.99
C MET A 716 -9.31 8.38 12.11
N ASN A 717 -8.40 7.59 12.70
CA ASN A 717 -7.54 6.70 11.91
C ASN A 717 -8.32 5.53 11.32
N ALA A 718 -9.33 4.99 12.02
CA ALA A 718 -10.24 3.99 11.47
C ALA A 718 -11.05 4.53 10.28
N ALA A 719 -11.65 5.71 10.43
CA ALA A 719 -12.41 6.35 9.35
C ALA A 719 -11.54 6.63 8.12
N ASN A 720 -10.33 7.15 8.33
CA ASN A 720 -9.38 7.42 7.27
C ASN A 720 -8.95 6.13 6.54
N GLN A 721 -8.66 5.06 7.28
CA GLN A 721 -8.28 3.77 6.71
C GLN A 721 -9.39 3.15 5.85
N ILE A 722 -10.66 3.28 6.28
CA ILE A 722 -11.82 2.86 5.50
C ILE A 722 -11.95 3.72 4.24
N ALA A 723 -11.77 5.04 4.37
CA ALA A 723 -11.84 5.96 3.23
C ALA A 723 -10.82 5.60 2.15
N LYS A 724 -9.56 5.30 2.51
CA LYS A 724 -8.52 4.84 1.57
C LYS A 724 -8.98 3.63 0.75
N TRP A 725 -9.53 2.61 1.43
CA TRP A 725 -10.02 1.41 0.74
C TRP A 725 -11.16 1.73 -0.22
N MET A 726 -12.10 2.58 0.18
CA MET A 726 -13.24 2.95 -0.68
C MET A 726 -12.82 3.84 -1.85
N GLU A 727 -11.81 4.69 -1.66
CA GLU A 727 -11.22 5.54 -2.69
C GLU A 727 -10.41 4.74 -3.72
N ALA A 728 -9.79 3.64 -3.29
CA ALA A 728 -9.03 2.74 -4.16
C ALA A 728 -9.88 2.04 -5.23
N GLY A 729 -11.20 1.97 -5.03
CA GLY A 729 -12.15 1.42 -6.00
C GLY A 729 -13.26 0.60 -5.37
N THR A 730 -14.30 0.30 -6.15
CA THR A 730 -15.50 -0.45 -5.70
C THR A 730 -15.37 -1.97 -5.83
N GLU A 731 -14.16 -2.45 -6.15
CA GLU A 731 -13.83 -3.87 -6.22
C GLU A 731 -14.13 -4.57 -4.89
N GLU A 732 -14.58 -5.82 -4.96
CA GLU A 732 -15.00 -6.57 -3.76
C GLU A 732 -13.87 -6.71 -2.75
N ILE A 733 -12.63 -6.83 -3.23
CA ILE A 733 -11.45 -6.95 -2.38
C ILE A 733 -11.20 -5.69 -1.52
N ASN A 734 -11.49 -4.51 -2.06
CA ASN A 734 -11.37 -3.25 -1.32
C ASN A 734 -12.51 -3.08 -0.32
N LYS A 735 -13.73 -3.43 -0.72
CA LYS A 735 -14.89 -3.45 0.19
C LYS A 735 -14.69 -4.43 1.34
N GLN A 736 -14.11 -5.60 1.06
CA GLN A 736 -13.77 -6.59 2.08
C GLN A 736 -12.76 -6.01 3.09
N SER A 737 -11.68 -5.37 2.64
CA SER A 737 -10.72 -4.75 3.55
C SER A 737 -11.35 -3.60 4.35
N ALA A 738 -12.18 -2.75 3.73
CA ALA A 738 -12.94 -1.70 4.42
C ALA A 738 -13.88 -2.29 5.49
N ARG A 739 -14.59 -3.38 5.17
CA ARG A 739 -15.46 -4.13 6.09
C ARG A 739 -14.67 -4.70 7.27
N ILE A 740 -13.50 -5.29 7.04
CA ILE A 740 -12.64 -5.81 8.12
C ILE A 740 -12.22 -4.67 9.05
N VAL A 741 -11.72 -3.55 8.51
CA VAL A 741 -11.33 -2.39 9.33
C VAL A 741 -12.51 -1.90 10.17
N TYR A 742 -13.69 -1.73 9.56
CA TYR A 742 -14.90 -1.30 10.24
C TYR A 742 -15.30 -2.23 11.39
N LEU A 743 -15.41 -3.54 11.12
CA LEU A 743 -15.85 -4.52 12.11
C LEU A 743 -14.92 -4.60 13.32
N TYR A 744 -13.61 -4.52 13.10
CA TYR A 744 -12.64 -4.63 14.18
C TYR A 744 -12.34 -3.31 14.89
N SER A 745 -12.59 -2.16 14.25
CA SER A 745 -12.43 -0.84 14.88
C SER A 745 -13.66 -0.42 15.67
N ALA A 746 -14.87 -0.83 15.26
CA ALA A 746 -16.16 -0.45 15.84
C ALA A 746 -16.59 -1.37 17.00
N GLN A 747 -15.68 -1.66 17.94
CA GLN A 747 -15.89 -2.66 19.00
C GLN A 747 -16.95 -2.28 20.04
N SER A 748 -17.25 -0.98 20.20
CA SER A 748 -18.31 -0.50 21.08
C SER A 748 -19.45 0.14 20.28
N PRO A 749 -20.72 0.07 20.75
CA PRO A 749 -21.84 0.73 20.10
C PRO A 749 -21.62 2.24 19.89
N GLU A 750 -21.05 2.93 20.89
CA GLU A 750 -20.73 4.35 20.81
C GLU A 750 -19.71 4.65 19.71
N LYS A 751 -18.58 3.92 19.68
CA LYS A 751 -17.54 4.11 18.66
C LYS A 751 -18.08 3.77 17.27
N LYS A 752 -18.97 2.78 17.14
CA LYS A 752 -19.66 2.45 15.89
C LYS A 752 -20.51 3.61 15.38
N THR A 753 -21.39 4.16 16.22
CA THR A 753 -22.24 5.31 15.86
C THR A 753 -21.39 6.50 15.44
N ARG A 754 -20.36 6.82 16.21
CA ARG A 754 -19.41 7.90 15.87
C ARG A 754 -18.67 7.64 14.57
N LEU A 755 -18.27 6.40 14.30
CA LEU A 755 -17.59 6.03 13.06
C LEU A 755 -18.54 6.17 11.86
N ASP A 756 -19.80 5.76 11.98
CA ASP A 756 -20.82 5.94 10.95
C ASP A 756 -21.04 7.43 10.62
N GLU A 757 -21.09 8.27 11.66
CA GLU A 757 -21.19 9.74 11.54
C GLU A 757 -19.98 10.32 10.79
N VAL A 758 -18.75 10.00 11.21
CA VAL A 758 -17.53 10.51 10.57
C VAL A 758 -17.42 10.05 9.11
N LEU A 759 -17.68 8.77 8.82
CA LEU A 759 -17.68 8.24 7.45
C LEU A 759 -18.69 8.97 6.56
N THR A 760 -19.90 9.18 7.07
CA THR A 760 -20.98 9.85 6.33
C THR A 760 -20.68 11.33 6.12
N GLN A 761 -20.37 12.06 7.18
CA GLN A 761 -20.29 13.52 7.15
C GLN A 761 -18.98 14.01 6.52
N ARG A 762 -17.86 13.32 6.78
CA ARG A 762 -16.53 13.76 6.34
C ARG A 762 -16.12 13.16 5.01
N TYR A 763 -16.41 11.87 4.80
CA TYR A 763 -15.95 11.14 3.62
C TYR A 763 -17.07 10.88 2.60
N ASN A 764 -18.32 11.21 2.92
CA ASN A 764 -19.48 10.85 2.10
C ASN A 764 -19.56 9.34 1.80
N ILE A 765 -19.11 8.52 2.75
CA ILE A 765 -19.13 7.06 2.68
C ILE A 765 -20.26 6.55 3.57
N GLN A 766 -21.20 5.83 2.96
CA GLN A 766 -22.28 5.17 3.68
C GLN A 766 -21.81 3.75 4.05
N PRO A 767 -21.81 3.33 5.33
CA PRO A 767 -21.33 2.00 5.73
C PRO A 767 -21.95 0.85 4.93
N LYS A 768 -23.22 0.98 4.53
CA LYS A 768 -23.91 0.01 3.65
C LYS A 768 -23.25 -0.24 2.28
N GLN A 769 -22.35 0.62 1.83
CA GLN A 769 -21.64 0.48 0.54
C GLN A 769 -20.61 -0.66 0.56
N PHE A 770 -20.08 -1.00 1.73
CA PHE A 770 -19.08 -2.07 1.89
C PHE A 770 -19.52 -3.17 2.87
N LEU A 771 -20.59 -2.96 3.65
CA LEU A 771 -21.16 -3.99 4.53
C LEU A 771 -22.10 -4.97 3.81
N ARG A 772 -22.69 -4.56 2.68
CA ARG A 772 -23.41 -5.46 1.76
C ARG A 772 -22.41 -6.29 0.99
#